data_AF-A0A7G6YKB6-F1
#
_entry.id   AF-A0A7G6YKB6-F1
#
_cell.length_a   1.000
_cell.length_b   1.000
_cell.length_c   1.000
_cell.angle_alpha   90.00
_cell.angle_beta   90.00
_cell.angle_gamma   90.00
#
_symmetry.space_group_name_H-M   'P 1'
#
loop_
_entity.id
_entity.type
_entity.pdbx_description
1 polymer ?
#
loop_
_entity_poly.entity_id
_entity_poly.type
_entity_poly.pdbx_seq_one_letter_code
_entity_poly.pdbx_strand_id
1 'polypeptide(L)'
;MKTSLLYLFLLCFACQAVAQQGSWMPADADSSYPRTLLKAAELPAVQTSLATSANYVLYSGLFNSINTAPPTDTASTNGRRDRATFAKNTAFVLLLDRRPVSPGELVPLTANERAALLTNATTLLATLNFQVSAWPSYNDWQWRSKELIDYLIAYDLLRGAGVPEQELTTSRAKLQKFAGNLQTQSVASFFGIRFYSTIKNNHTLMTAAALGMAAVVLNDATSTIAHQQPATWIATGLYNIDNVLWQDAQRQSDPAAVAGYAEGPYYFKYAFLNCLPFFRAMGHFLPTGALPYTFNGTTRTIPNPYFDPRYDRLYQWITAILMPDGRFPALEDSYVDMGMPELALTGNPAYVRPLHLSKLAPNQLNSLTAQLRDITVDMRAPYLAANITPTPTPSIPLTALPQSGNLIFRSGSDSLASYLHLYGKSQQARTTSGGHRHADVGSFALHAYGQLLALDAGYLSFDRRNEVKEATSHNMVLVDGAGPASDATSAVGTVQHTFQTEKLSYGEVQSAYAGTTVTRKAMFVRNSYYLLADFVQSSAPHAYTWQLHGYGLENGTATTGTFQNNPAAHEGTWLKNGVQLLAHVTATAGATSYATTTSAHEVTYNTPENHTTLLVRKEGSAQTQFLAALYPYTDQPTLSPSTTSTSTTAGLALASDFQDVVFAQSDTVLARDESDLLPQAVSADGLLTFYSLDKADQFAQLFLQQGTTIRYGSATMLASSRRADISWQRLSTNLYGGYVSRATTLMLPMATAPQIVMGTGVAEYQYDAAAQQLRVTLAEATEFRVATTPGTPLPVVLTSFGAQRQEVGVQLRWQTATESQNWGFTIQRSTDGVTFATLTSVARAGTSNAAHRYAYHDATAPQTLTYYRLQQQDHDGTVGYSPIVAVAASPSTLTVAPIPAQDFLTVTYPDSPAEIHLTLFDQQGRQVLQTNFRQQTQLSVAALANGLYILRATDTNGQPIGRAQRVLIAH
;
A
#
# COMPACT_ATOMS: atom_id res chain seq x y z
N MET A 1 42.55 -30.62 80.27
CA MET A 1 41.14 -30.51 79.82
C MET A 1 41.11 -29.44 78.74
N LYS A 2 41.08 -29.82 77.46
CA LYS A 2 39.86 -30.00 76.63
C LYS A 2 39.21 -28.66 76.28
N THR A 3 39.36 -28.22 75.01
CA THR A 3 38.30 -28.07 73.95
C THR A 3 37.68 -26.67 73.91
N SER A 4 37.53 -25.90 72.83
CA SER A 4 37.71 -26.01 71.36
C SER A 4 37.72 -24.57 70.80
N LEU A 5 38.65 -24.13 69.96
CA LEU A 5 38.69 -24.19 68.48
C LEU A 5 37.44 -23.68 67.71
N LEU A 6 37.72 -22.68 66.85
CA LEU A 6 37.16 -22.40 65.52
C LEU A 6 35.89 -21.53 65.38
N TYR A 7 35.94 -20.64 64.37
CA TYR A 7 34.94 -19.67 63.89
C TYR A 7 34.95 -18.24 64.47
N LEU A 8 36.04 -17.48 64.21
CA LEU A 8 35.94 -16.02 64.05
C LEU A 8 37.08 -15.46 63.16
N PHE A 9 37.20 -15.96 61.93
CA PHE A 9 38.08 -15.40 60.90
C PHE A 9 37.41 -15.58 59.53
N LEU A 10 36.44 -14.73 59.21
CA LEU A 10 35.88 -14.52 57.85
C LEU A 10 34.83 -13.41 57.92
N LEU A 11 35.26 -12.14 57.93
CA LEU A 11 34.40 -10.98 57.66
C LEU A 11 35.28 -9.72 57.56
N CYS A 12 36.05 -9.60 56.47
CA CYS A 12 36.58 -8.33 55.95
C CYS A 12 37.20 -8.54 54.56
N PHE A 13 36.40 -9.03 53.62
CA PHE A 13 36.59 -8.74 52.19
C PHE A 13 35.22 -8.40 51.61
N ALA A 14 34.67 -7.28 52.08
CA ALA A 14 33.66 -6.56 51.29
C ALA A 14 34.41 -5.97 50.10
N CYS A 15 34.43 -6.74 49.02
CA CYS A 15 34.82 -6.30 47.70
C CYS A 15 33.95 -5.08 47.35
N GLN A 16 34.52 -3.88 47.40
CA GLN A 16 33.97 -2.77 46.65
C GLN A 16 34.14 -3.13 45.17
N ALA A 17 33.11 -3.78 44.61
CA ALA A 17 32.94 -3.91 43.18
C ALA A 17 32.86 -2.48 42.61
N VAL A 18 33.98 -2.01 42.06
CA VAL A 18 34.05 -0.79 41.26
C VAL A 18 32.96 -0.90 40.19
N ALA A 19 32.05 0.07 40.16
CA ALA A 19 30.86 0.09 39.31
C ALA A 19 31.18 -0.36 37.88
N GLN A 20 30.34 -1.24 37.33
CA GLN A 20 30.27 -1.55 35.90
C GLN A 20 30.03 -0.24 35.13
N GLN A 21 31.10 0.44 34.70
CA GLN A 21 30.97 1.75 34.07
C GLN A 21 30.44 1.58 32.63
N GLY A 22 29.14 1.81 32.45
CA GLY A 22 28.53 2.12 31.15
C GLY A 22 27.89 0.97 30.38
N SER A 23 27.71 -0.23 30.96
CA SER A 23 26.85 -1.27 30.37
C SER A 23 25.40 -0.78 30.24
N TRP A 24 24.62 -1.39 29.36
CA TRP A 24 23.21 -1.11 29.19
C TRP A 24 22.38 -2.40 29.32
N MET A 25 21.97 -2.67 30.57
CA MET A 25 21.18 -3.86 30.94
C MET A 25 19.89 -3.44 31.65
N PRO A 26 18.82 -3.09 30.91
CA PRO A 26 17.50 -2.85 31.49
C PRO A 26 16.96 -4.05 32.28
N ALA A 27 16.06 -3.81 33.23
CA ALA A 27 15.58 -4.81 34.20
C ALA A 27 14.86 -6.02 33.59
N ASP A 28 14.40 -5.92 32.33
CA ASP A 28 13.67 -6.99 31.62
C ASP A 28 14.35 -7.39 30.30
N ALA A 29 15.65 -7.11 30.18
CA ALA A 29 16.40 -7.42 28.98
C ALA A 29 16.60 -8.94 28.81
N ASP A 30 16.19 -9.49 27.66
CA ASP A 30 16.48 -10.86 27.24
C ASP A 30 17.90 -10.92 26.68
N SER A 31 18.82 -11.36 27.54
CA SER A 31 20.23 -11.49 27.19
C SER A 31 20.62 -12.82 26.55
N SER A 32 19.66 -13.57 26.00
CA SER A 32 19.94 -14.82 25.28
C SER A 32 20.42 -14.59 23.83
N TYR A 33 21.16 -15.53 23.26
CA TYR A 33 21.60 -15.51 21.87
C TYR A 33 20.91 -16.63 21.09
N PRO A 34 20.59 -16.44 19.79
CA PRO A 34 20.64 -15.18 19.05
C PRO A 34 19.45 -14.28 19.43
N ARG A 35 19.57 -12.97 19.17
CA ARG A 35 18.46 -12.01 19.37
C ARG A 35 18.32 -10.96 18.28
N THR A 36 19.23 -10.88 17.32
CA THR A 36 19.18 -9.86 16.27
C THR A 36 18.07 -10.15 15.26
N LEU A 37 18.24 -11.19 14.44
CA LEU A 37 17.28 -11.54 13.37
C LEU A 37 16.19 -12.51 13.82
N LEU A 38 16.51 -13.43 14.73
CA LEU A 38 15.55 -14.38 15.30
C LEU A 38 15.99 -14.78 16.70
N LYS A 39 15.06 -15.31 17.49
CA LYS A 39 15.32 -15.99 18.77
C LYS A 39 15.60 -17.47 18.56
N ALA A 40 16.28 -18.10 19.52
CA ALA A 40 16.51 -19.55 19.49
C ALA A 40 15.22 -20.38 19.33
N ALA A 41 14.11 -19.93 19.93
CA ALA A 41 12.81 -20.59 19.83
C ALA A 41 12.17 -20.52 18.42
N GLU A 42 12.57 -19.56 17.59
CA GLU A 42 12.05 -19.39 16.23
C GLU A 42 12.80 -20.23 15.19
N LEU A 43 14.01 -20.71 15.54
CA LEU A 43 14.91 -21.42 14.64
C LEU A 43 14.27 -22.64 13.95
N PRO A 44 13.53 -23.53 14.63
CA PRO A 44 12.91 -24.67 13.97
C PRO A 44 11.90 -24.27 12.89
N ALA A 45 11.07 -23.25 13.15
CA ALA A 45 10.07 -22.78 12.19
C ALA A 45 10.72 -22.14 10.95
N VAL A 46 11.80 -21.38 11.16
CA VAL A 46 12.61 -20.83 10.05
C VAL A 46 13.22 -21.96 9.24
N GLN A 47 13.86 -22.97 9.86
CA GLN A 47 14.43 -24.12 9.14
C GLN A 47 13.39 -24.84 8.28
N THR A 48 12.18 -25.06 8.82
CA THR A 48 11.08 -25.71 8.08
C THR A 48 10.63 -24.88 6.87
N SER A 49 10.53 -23.56 7.01
CA SER A 49 10.02 -22.71 5.92
C SER A 49 10.98 -22.59 4.73
N LEU A 50 12.27 -22.89 4.91
CA LEU A 50 13.27 -22.88 3.83
C LEU A 50 12.97 -23.91 2.72
N ALA A 51 12.20 -24.96 3.01
CA ALA A 51 11.82 -25.98 2.02
C ALA A 51 10.69 -25.51 1.08
N THR A 52 9.99 -24.41 1.40
CA THR A 52 8.96 -23.85 0.51
C THR A 52 9.61 -23.33 -0.78
N SER A 53 8.93 -23.45 -1.92
CA SER A 53 9.53 -23.14 -3.23
C SER A 53 10.15 -21.73 -3.31
N ALA A 54 9.48 -20.72 -2.75
CA ALA A 54 9.99 -19.34 -2.74
C ALA A 54 11.21 -19.16 -1.82
N ASN A 55 11.14 -19.66 -0.59
CA ASN A 55 12.25 -19.52 0.36
C ASN A 55 13.44 -20.38 -0.03
N TYR A 56 13.22 -21.54 -0.66
CA TYR A 56 14.29 -22.40 -1.15
C TYR A 56 15.16 -21.68 -2.18
N VAL A 57 14.54 -20.95 -3.13
CA VAL A 57 15.27 -20.15 -4.13
C VAL A 57 16.10 -19.06 -3.45
N LEU A 58 15.51 -18.31 -2.52
CA LEU A 58 16.19 -17.26 -1.78
C LEU A 58 17.37 -17.81 -0.96
N TYR A 59 17.14 -18.90 -0.23
CA TYR A 59 18.12 -19.54 0.62
C TYR A 59 19.25 -20.17 -0.19
N SER A 60 18.93 -20.86 -1.29
CA SER A 60 19.94 -21.46 -2.16
C SER A 60 20.82 -20.39 -2.80
N GLY A 61 20.23 -19.29 -3.26
CA GLY A 61 21.01 -18.15 -3.75
C GLY A 61 21.88 -17.50 -2.68
N LEU A 62 21.46 -17.51 -1.41
CA LEU A 62 22.25 -17.01 -0.27
C LEU A 62 23.40 -17.97 0.05
N PHE A 63 23.12 -19.28 0.15
CA PHE A 63 24.10 -20.33 0.38
C PHE A 63 25.19 -20.33 -0.70
N ASN A 64 24.82 -20.22 -1.97
CA ASN A 64 25.77 -20.13 -3.08
C ASN A 64 26.68 -18.91 -2.98
N SER A 65 26.16 -17.77 -2.49
CA SER A 65 26.96 -16.55 -2.35
C SER A 65 28.08 -16.67 -1.31
N ILE A 66 27.93 -17.53 -0.30
CA ILE A 66 28.94 -17.75 0.73
C ILE A 66 29.89 -18.93 0.41
N ASN A 67 29.58 -19.74 -0.60
CA ASN A 67 30.47 -20.80 -1.10
C ASN A 67 31.47 -20.28 -2.14
N THR A 68 31.97 -19.08 -1.89
CA THR A 68 33.02 -18.44 -2.66
C THR A 68 34.16 -18.04 -1.71
N ALA A 69 35.31 -17.62 -2.26
CA ALA A 69 36.38 -17.13 -1.41
C ALA A 69 35.90 -15.90 -0.60
N PRO A 70 36.17 -15.83 0.72
CA PRO A 70 35.82 -14.67 1.53
C PRO A 70 36.41 -13.38 0.94
N PRO A 71 35.63 -12.29 0.80
CA PRO A 71 36.14 -11.02 0.28
C PRO A 71 37.29 -10.50 1.14
N THR A 72 38.34 -9.95 0.53
CA THR A 72 39.58 -9.54 1.23
C THR A 72 39.76 -8.03 1.36
N ASP A 73 39.05 -7.23 0.56
CA ASP A 73 39.19 -5.77 0.52
C ASP A 73 38.63 -5.11 1.80
N THR A 74 39.55 -4.59 2.62
CA THR A 74 39.24 -3.89 3.88
C THR A 74 39.28 -2.37 3.75
N ALA A 75 39.55 -1.85 2.55
CA ALA A 75 39.81 -0.45 2.30
C ALA A 75 38.65 0.24 1.59
N SER A 76 38.13 -0.33 0.49
CA SER A 76 37.07 0.34 -0.27
C SER A 76 35.70 0.19 0.40
N THR A 77 34.83 1.18 0.18
CA THR A 77 33.45 1.17 0.68
C THR A 77 32.68 -0.08 0.25
N ASN A 78 32.80 -0.50 -1.01
CA ASN A 78 32.14 -1.70 -1.52
C ASN A 78 32.75 -2.97 -0.90
N GLY A 79 34.08 -3.10 -0.93
CA GLY A 79 34.76 -4.29 -0.43
C GLY A 79 34.50 -4.57 1.04
N ARG A 80 34.46 -3.53 1.89
CA ARG A 80 34.13 -3.70 3.31
C ARG A 80 32.67 -4.12 3.53
N ARG A 81 31.72 -3.61 2.74
CA ARG A 81 30.32 -4.07 2.78
C ARG A 81 30.16 -5.51 2.32
N ASP A 82 30.88 -5.92 1.28
CA ASP A 82 30.88 -7.31 0.82
C ASP A 82 31.38 -8.25 1.91
N ARG A 83 32.44 -7.86 2.62
CA ARG A 83 32.96 -8.61 3.78
C ARG A 83 31.95 -8.73 4.91
N ALA A 84 31.28 -7.63 5.27
CA ALA A 84 30.29 -7.64 6.35
C ALA A 84 29.06 -8.49 5.97
N THR A 85 28.58 -8.36 4.73
CA THR A 85 27.47 -9.15 4.18
C THR A 85 27.81 -10.63 4.15
N PHE A 86 29.01 -10.99 3.67
CA PHE A 86 29.49 -12.37 3.66
C PHE A 86 29.50 -12.94 5.09
N ALA A 87 30.09 -12.23 6.06
CA ALA A 87 30.13 -12.68 7.45
C ALA A 87 28.73 -12.92 8.05
N LYS A 88 27.77 -12.02 7.83
CA LYS A 88 26.37 -12.19 8.25
C LYS A 88 25.74 -13.42 7.62
N ASN A 89 25.80 -13.55 6.30
CA ASN A 89 25.17 -14.65 5.58
C ASN A 89 25.80 -15.99 5.97
N THR A 90 27.12 -16.04 6.17
CA THR A 90 27.82 -17.23 6.67
C THR A 90 27.38 -17.60 8.08
N ALA A 91 27.28 -16.63 9.00
CA ALA A 91 26.81 -16.87 10.35
C ALA A 91 25.33 -17.34 10.38
N PHE A 92 24.49 -16.83 9.48
CA PHE A 92 23.11 -17.27 9.33
C PHE A 92 23.01 -18.73 8.87
N VAL A 93 23.79 -19.13 7.86
CA VAL A 93 23.85 -20.53 7.40
C VAL A 93 24.40 -21.46 8.50
N LEU A 94 25.41 -21.03 9.24
CA LEU A 94 25.94 -21.77 10.39
C LEU A 94 24.89 -21.98 11.50
N LEU A 95 24.09 -20.96 11.79
CA LEU A 95 23.01 -21.06 12.78
C LEU A 95 21.91 -22.01 12.30
N LEU A 96 21.55 -21.93 11.02
CA LEU A 96 20.53 -22.81 10.43
C LEU A 96 21.00 -24.26 10.32
N ASP A 97 22.29 -24.50 10.13
CA ASP A 97 22.86 -25.84 9.94
C ASP A 97 22.15 -26.62 8.83
N ARG A 98 21.89 -25.98 7.69
CA ARG A 98 21.23 -26.59 6.52
C ARG A 98 21.93 -26.20 5.22
N ARG A 99 22.08 -27.14 4.29
CA ARG A 99 22.52 -26.91 2.91
C ARG A 99 21.49 -27.41 1.89
N PRO A 100 21.26 -26.68 0.80
CA PRO A 100 20.44 -27.13 -0.32
C PRO A 100 21.12 -28.27 -1.09
N VAL A 101 20.35 -29.29 -1.48
CA VAL A 101 20.82 -30.39 -2.34
C VAL A 101 19.99 -30.55 -3.61
N SER A 102 18.66 -30.46 -3.50
CA SER A 102 17.72 -30.49 -4.62
C SER A 102 16.52 -29.59 -4.29
N PRO A 103 15.71 -29.11 -5.25
CA PRO A 103 14.60 -28.21 -5.00
C PRO A 103 13.67 -28.69 -3.87
N GLY A 104 13.56 -27.89 -2.80
CA GLY A 104 12.77 -28.22 -1.60
C GLY A 104 13.46 -29.16 -0.60
N GLU A 105 14.65 -29.67 -0.92
CA GLU A 105 15.41 -30.60 -0.07
C GLU A 105 16.64 -29.92 0.56
N LEU A 106 16.69 -29.97 1.89
CA LEU A 106 17.74 -29.41 2.72
C LEU A 106 18.28 -30.49 3.66
N VAL A 107 19.61 -30.60 3.75
CA VAL A 107 20.29 -31.55 4.65
C VAL A 107 21.23 -30.81 5.60
N PRO A 108 21.65 -31.39 6.74
CA PRO A 108 22.62 -30.76 7.63
C PRO A 108 23.96 -30.44 6.94
N LEU A 109 24.69 -29.45 7.47
CA LEU A 109 26.06 -29.17 7.03
C LEU A 109 26.97 -30.34 7.42
N THR A 110 27.94 -30.65 6.57
CA THR A 110 29.03 -31.57 6.95
C THR A 110 29.95 -30.90 7.98
N ALA A 111 30.68 -31.71 8.75
CA ALA A 111 31.65 -31.20 9.73
C ALA A 111 32.70 -30.26 9.09
N ASN A 112 33.16 -30.60 7.88
CA ASN A 112 34.14 -29.80 7.13
C ASN A 112 33.55 -28.46 6.65
N GLU A 113 32.32 -28.46 6.11
CA GLU A 113 31.62 -27.22 5.74
C GLU A 113 31.43 -26.33 6.96
N ARG A 114 30.94 -26.90 8.07
CA ARG A 114 30.75 -26.15 9.33
C ARG A 114 32.06 -25.52 9.82
N ALA A 115 33.16 -26.27 9.81
CA ALA A 115 34.47 -25.76 10.22
C ALA A 115 34.99 -24.66 9.29
N ALA A 116 34.84 -24.81 7.97
CA ALA A 116 35.26 -23.83 6.98
C ALA A 116 34.45 -22.52 7.10
N LEU A 117 33.12 -22.63 7.18
CA LEU A 117 32.23 -21.48 7.35
C LEU A 117 32.51 -20.75 8.67
N LEU A 118 32.73 -21.49 9.77
CA LEU A 118 33.09 -20.91 11.07
C LEU A 118 34.41 -20.13 10.97
N THR A 119 35.42 -20.71 10.33
CA THR A 119 36.72 -20.06 10.12
C THR A 119 36.57 -18.78 9.29
N ASN A 120 35.78 -18.83 8.22
CA ASN A 120 35.53 -17.67 7.37
C ASN A 120 34.85 -16.53 8.14
N ALA A 121 33.75 -16.82 8.85
CA ALA A 121 32.99 -15.80 9.59
C ALA A 121 33.82 -15.18 10.73
N THR A 122 34.51 -16.01 11.52
CA THR A 122 35.34 -15.53 12.64
C THR A 122 36.55 -14.73 12.16
N THR A 123 37.19 -15.14 11.06
CA THR A 123 38.32 -14.40 10.46
C THR A 123 37.88 -13.03 9.95
N LEU A 124 36.76 -12.94 9.25
CA LEU A 124 36.24 -11.67 8.74
C LEU A 124 35.92 -10.68 9.87
N LEU A 125 35.30 -11.16 10.96
CA LEU A 125 35.05 -10.36 12.16
C LEU A 125 36.35 -9.93 12.85
N ALA A 126 37.29 -10.86 13.05
CA ALA A 126 38.57 -10.58 13.69
C ALA A 126 39.45 -9.63 12.89
N THR A 127 39.22 -9.50 11.57
CA THR A 127 39.98 -8.63 10.65
C THR A 127 39.17 -7.43 10.15
N LEU A 128 38.01 -7.12 10.76
CA LEU A 128 37.21 -5.96 10.36
C LEU A 128 38.00 -4.64 10.53
N ASN A 129 37.70 -3.69 9.64
CA ASN A 129 38.17 -2.32 9.73
C ASN A 129 37.17 -1.51 10.56
N PHE A 130 37.63 -0.91 11.66
CA PHE A 130 36.81 -0.14 12.60
C PHE A 130 36.94 1.38 12.42
N GLN A 131 37.67 1.86 11.41
CA GLN A 131 37.87 3.30 11.18
C GLN A 131 36.60 3.96 10.68
N VAL A 132 36.38 5.23 11.02
CA VAL A 132 35.25 6.03 10.56
C VAL A 132 35.79 7.39 10.15
N SER A 133 35.36 7.91 8.99
CA SER A 133 35.81 9.22 8.50
C SER A 133 35.44 10.32 9.49
N ALA A 134 36.32 11.31 9.62
CA ALA A 134 36.10 12.42 10.55
C ALA A 134 35.02 13.39 10.04
N TRP A 135 34.23 13.92 10.97
CA TRP A 135 33.34 15.06 10.71
C TRP A 135 34.17 16.28 10.25
N PRO A 136 33.76 17.02 9.20
CA PRO A 136 32.44 17.04 8.59
C PRO A 136 32.18 16.07 7.42
N SER A 137 33.13 15.20 7.06
CA SER A 137 32.94 14.25 5.96
C SER A 137 32.17 13.00 6.41
N TYR A 138 30.87 12.94 6.08
CA TYR A 138 29.98 11.84 6.49
C TYR A 138 29.39 11.03 5.32
N ASN A 139 29.75 11.30 4.06
CA ASN A 139 29.17 10.66 2.87
C ASN A 139 29.35 9.13 2.78
N ASP A 140 30.20 8.55 3.63
CA ASP A 140 30.40 7.09 3.72
C ASP A 140 29.74 6.50 4.98
N TRP A 141 29.24 7.32 5.90
CA TRP A 141 28.76 6.86 7.22
C TRP A 141 27.54 5.94 7.12
N GLN A 142 26.65 6.13 6.16
CA GLN A 142 25.53 5.23 5.91
C GLN A 142 26.01 3.81 5.57
N TRP A 143 27.12 3.70 4.84
CA TRP A 143 27.75 2.43 4.50
C TRP A 143 28.52 1.86 5.68
N ARG A 144 29.31 2.67 6.40
CA ARG A 144 29.94 2.24 7.66
C ARG A 144 28.92 1.71 8.67
N SER A 145 27.74 2.34 8.73
CA SER A 145 26.63 1.94 9.60
C SER A 145 26.07 0.58 9.19
N LYS A 146 25.87 0.36 7.88
CA LYS A 146 25.41 -0.94 7.36
C LYS A 146 26.41 -2.06 7.62
N GLU A 147 27.71 -1.80 7.42
CA GLU A 147 28.78 -2.74 7.73
C GLU A 147 28.76 -3.14 9.21
N LEU A 148 28.66 -2.16 10.11
CA LEU A 148 28.62 -2.40 11.55
C LEU A 148 27.41 -3.28 11.92
N ILE A 149 26.22 -2.98 11.39
CA ILE A 149 25.02 -3.79 11.62
C ILE A 149 25.22 -5.23 11.17
N ASP A 150 25.73 -5.46 9.96
CA ASP A 150 25.91 -6.82 9.43
C ASP A 150 26.94 -7.62 10.26
N TYR A 151 28.03 -6.99 10.69
CA TYR A 151 28.99 -7.66 11.58
C TYR A 151 28.44 -7.92 12.98
N LEU A 152 27.62 -7.02 13.54
CA LEU A 152 26.95 -7.24 14.83
C LEU A 152 25.96 -8.39 14.75
N ILE A 153 25.19 -8.48 13.67
CA ILE A 153 24.33 -9.64 13.37
C ILE A 153 25.19 -10.90 13.26
N ALA A 154 26.30 -10.88 12.52
CA ALA A 154 27.18 -12.04 12.40
C ALA A 154 27.69 -12.53 13.76
N TYR A 155 28.14 -11.61 14.63
CA TYR A 155 28.57 -11.93 15.99
C TYR A 155 27.44 -12.57 16.81
N ASP A 156 26.25 -11.96 16.84
CA ASP A 156 25.07 -12.48 17.56
C ASP A 156 24.65 -13.88 17.09
N LEU A 157 24.60 -14.09 15.77
CA LEU A 157 24.24 -15.39 15.18
C LEU A 157 25.29 -16.48 15.47
N LEU A 158 26.60 -16.14 15.48
CA LEU A 158 27.65 -17.09 15.88
C LEU A 158 27.52 -17.50 17.36
N ARG A 159 27.24 -16.54 18.25
CA ARG A 159 26.92 -16.85 19.65
C ARG A 159 25.70 -17.76 19.76
N GLY A 160 24.65 -17.49 18.97
CA GLY A 160 23.46 -18.33 18.86
C GLY A 160 23.72 -19.73 18.31
N ALA A 161 24.70 -19.88 17.41
CA ALA A 161 25.15 -21.17 16.88
C ALA A 161 26.07 -21.95 17.85
N GLY A 162 26.24 -21.45 19.08
CA GLY A 162 27.01 -22.08 20.14
C GLY A 162 28.50 -21.77 20.13
N VAL A 163 28.98 -20.79 19.35
CA VAL A 163 30.40 -20.39 19.36
C VAL A 163 30.72 -19.70 20.70
N PRO A 164 31.69 -20.21 21.49
CA PRO A 164 32.08 -19.61 22.75
C PRO A 164 32.61 -18.18 22.58
N GLU A 165 32.32 -17.31 23.54
CA GLU A 165 32.76 -15.90 23.47
C GLU A 165 34.28 -15.76 23.44
N GLN A 166 34.98 -16.71 24.08
CA GLN A 166 36.44 -16.77 24.12
C GLN A 166 37.04 -16.76 22.71
N GLU A 167 36.42 -17.47 21.76
CA GLU A 167 36.82 -17.51 20.35
C GLU A 167 36.50 -16.20 19.60
N LEU A 168 35.61 -15.37 20.15
CA LEU A 168 35.16 -14.11 19.56
C LEU A 168 35.70 -12.86 20.30
N THR A 169 36.63 -13.02 21.23
CA THR A 169 37.17 -11.92 22.06
C THR A 169 37.70 -10.77 21.21
N THR A 170 38.55 -11.07 20.21
CA THR A 170 39.10 -10.06 19.27
C THR A 170 37.99 -9.37 18.47
N SER A 171 37.02 -10.15 18.00
CA SER A 171 35.87 -9.66 17.24
C SER A 171 35.04 -8.68 18.08
N ARG A 172 34.70 -9.05 19.32
CA ARG A 172 33.95 -8.22 20.27
C ARG A 172 34.65 -6.88 20.52
N ALA A 173 35.96 -6.91 20.79
CA ALA A 173 36.75 -5.70 21.03
C ALA A 173 36.79 -4.76 19.80
N LYS A 174 36.91 -5.33 18.59
CA LYS A 174 36.87 -4.53 17.36
C LYS A 174 35.49 -3.94 17.07
N LEU A 175 34.41 -4.67 17.33
CA LEU A 175 33.04 -4.16 17.19
C LEU A 175 32.77 -3.01 18.17
N GLN A 176 33.18 -3.16 19.43
CA GLN A 176 33.09 -2.09 20.43
C GLN A 176 33.86 -0.84 19.98
N LYS A 177 35.08 -1.01 19.45
CA LYS A 177 35.88 0.10 18.91
C LYS A 177 35.22 0.74 17.69
N PHE A 178 34.62 -0.04 16.81
CA PHE A 178 33.93 0.47 15.62
C PHE A 178 32.71 1.30 16.02
N ALA A 179 31.84 0.78 16.88
CA ALA A 179 30.71 1.54 17.41
C ALA A 179 31.16 2.82 18.13
N GLY A 180 32.24 2.75 18.91
CA GLY A 180 32.77 3.93 19.59
C GLY A 180 33.40 4.97 18.68
N ASN A 181 34.06 4.56 17.60
CA ASN A 181 34.54 5.49 16.57
C ASN A 181 33.37 6.16 15.85
N LEU A 182 32.32 5.41 15.50
CA LEU A 182 31.12 5.97 14.88
C LEU A 182 30.41 6.96 15.80
N GLN A 183 30.30 6.64 17.10
CA GLN A 183 29.72 7.55 18.08
C GLN A 183 30.57 8.83 18.19
N THR A 184 31.89 8.68 18.30
CA THR A 184 32.82 9.80 18.44
C THR A 184 32.68 10.77 17.26
N GLN A 185 32.69 10.26 16.03
CA GLN A 185 32.62 11.12 14.85
C GLN A 185 31.22 11.72 14.68
N SER A 186 30.14 10.98 14.96
CA SER A 186 28.76 11.47 14.78
C SER A 186 28.32 12.53 15.79
N VAL A 187 28.98 12.64 16.94
CA VAL A 187 28.74 13.71 17.93
C VAL A 187 29.80 14.80 17.93
N ALA A 188 30.86 14.65 17.14
CA ALA A 188 31.93 15.63 17.02
C ALA A 188 31.39 16.98 16.54
N SER A 189 32.12 18.04 16.90
CA SER A 189 31.82 19.40 16.47
C SER A 189 32.92 19.92 15.56
N PHE A 190 32.53 20.56 14.46
CA PHE A 190 33.42 21.28 13.55
C PHE A 190 32.93 22.72 13.48
N PHE A 191 33.71 23.65 14.06
CA PHE A 191 33.31 25.05 14.24
C PHE A 191 31.92 25.24 14.87
N GLY A 192 31.58 24.44 15.88
CA GLY A 192 30.27 24.51 16.56
C GLY A 192 29.14 23.75 15.85
N ILE A 193 29.33 23.33 14.59
CA ILE A 193 28.35 22.57 13.81
C ILE A 193 28.50 21.09 14.15
N ARG A 194 27.38 20.41 14.41
CA ARG A 194 27.32 18.96 14.68
C ARG A 194 26.43 18.24 13.68
N PHE A 195 26.73 16.97 13.40
CA PHE A 195 25.95 16.15 12.48
C PHE A 195 24.47 16.05 12.90
N TYR A 196 24.19 15.53 14.10
CA TYR A 196 22.84 15.33 14.60
C TYR A 196 22.03 16.63 14.81
N SER A 197 22.68 17.79 14.92
CA SER A 197 21.98 19.08 14.97
C SER A 197 21.65 19.65 13.59
N THR A 198 22.33 19.21 12.53
CA THR A 198 22.26 19.82 11.20
C THR A 198 21.58 18.93 10.16
N ILE A 199 21.85 17.62 10.21
CA ILE A 199 21.33 16.66 9.26
C ILE A 199 20.07 16.04 9.86
N LYS A 200 18.94 16.12 9.15
CA LYS A 200 17.60 15.67 9.61
C LYS A 200 16.95 14.75 8.58
N ASN A 201 17.69 13.74 8.14
CA ASN A 201 17.29 12.89 7.02
C ASN A 201 17.74 11.43 7.21
N ASN A 202 17.60 10.62 6.16
CA ASN A 202 17.97 9.21 6.13
C ASN A 202 19.36 8.90 6.72
N HIS A 203 20.39 9.72 6.49
CA HIS A 203 21.74 9.48 7.02
C HIS A 203 21.76 9.45 8.56
N THR A 204 20.99 10.34 9.19
CA THR A 204 20.88 10.37 10.66
C THR A 204 20.24 9.10 11.19
N LEU A 205 19.15 8.65 10.56
CA LEU A 205 18.46 7.42 10.94
C LEU A 205 19.36 6.20 10.80
N MET A 206 20.08 6.09 9.68
CA MET A 206 20.99 4.98 9.41
C MET A 206 22.16 4.92 10.41
N THR A 207 22.77 6.05 10.74
CA THR A 207 23.87 6.14 11.71
C THR A 207 23.39 5.86 13.14
N ALA A 208 22.25 6.43 13.52
CA ALA A 208 21.67 6.22 14.85
C ALA A 208 21.23 4.76 15.07
N ALA A 209 20.64 4.11 14.06
CA ALA A 209 20.24 2.71 14.14
C ALA A 209 21.43 1.75 14.33
N ALA A 210 22.59 2.03 13.72
CA ALA A 210 23.79 1.22 13.91
C ALA A 210 24.34 1.32 15.35
N LEU A 211 24.28 2.50 15.98
CA LEU A 211 24.62 2.66 17.40
C LEU A 211 23.61 1.94 18.31
N GLY A 212 22.32 2.01 17.99
CA GLY A 212 21.28 1.26 18.68
C GLY A 212 21.51 -0.25 18.63
N MET A 213 21.79 -0.79 17.43
CA MET A 213 22.11 -2.21 17.24
C MET A 213 23.36 -2.61 18.03
N ALA A 214 24.42 -1.78 18.03
CA ALA A 214 25.63 -2.05 18.81
C ALA A 214 25.34 -2.15 20.30
N ALA A 215 24.47 -1.29 20.83
CA ALA A 215 24.07 -1.34 22.22
C ALA A 215 23.25 -2.59 22.58
N VAL A 216 22.37 -3.06 21.69
CA VAL A 216 21.61 -4.30 21.90
C VAL A 216 22.54 -5.51 21.91
N VAL A 217 23.46 -5.62 20.95
CA VAL A 217 24.33 -6.80 20.80
C VAL A 217 25.44 -6.82 21.85
N LEU A 218 26.04 -5.66 22.15
CA LEU A 218 27.16 -5.53 23.10
C LEU A 218 26.70 -4.92 24.43
N ASN A 219 25.45 -5.17 24.84
CA ASN A 219 24.78 -4.61 26.03
C ASN A 219 25.61 -4.70 27.33
N ASP A 220 26.42 -5.73 27.46
CA ASP A 220 27.26 -6.02 28.63
C ASP A 220 28.71 -5.51 28.49
N ALA A 221 29.05 -4.84 27.39
CA ALA A 221 30.37 -4.27 27.21
C ALA A 221 30.61 -3.15 28.23
N THR A 222 31.81 -3.17 28.81
CA THR A 222 32.26 -2.17 29.78
C THR A 222 33.46 -1.41 29.21
N SER A 223 33.58 -0.13 29.56
CA SER A 223 34.73 0.69 29.18
C SER A 223 34.81 1.91 30.07
N THR A 224 36.01 2.37 30.39
CA THR A 224 36.25 3.68 31.03
C THR A 224 36.08 4.84 30.03
N ILE A 225 36.03 4.53 28.73
CA ILE A 225 35.87 5.51 27.65
C ILE A 225 34.39 5.62 27.31
N ALA A 226 33.78 6.78 27.62
CA ALA A 226 32.33 6.98 27.49
C ALA A 226 31.76 6.67 26.10
N HIS A 227 32.46 7.03 25.03
CA HIS A 227 32.01 6.73 23.67
C HIS A 227 32.14 5.26 23.28
N GLN A 228 32.75 4.40 24.10
CA GLN A 228 32.78 2.94 23.90
C GLN A 228 31.80 2.19 24.79
N GLN A 229 30.85 2.91 25.42
CA GLN A 229 29.86 2.35 26.33
C GLN A 229 28.51 2.14 25.62
N PRO A 230 27.88 0.96 25.77
CA PRO A 230 26.54 0.68 25.24
C PRO A 230 25.48 1.69 25.68
N ALA A 231 25.53 2.17 26.93
CA ALA A 231 24.58 3.17 27.43
C ALA A 231 24.64 4.49 26.64
N THR A 232 25.84 4.90 26.22
CA THR A 232 26.05 6.09 25.38
C THR A 232 25.52 5.86 23.96
N TRP A 233 25.75 4.67 23.40
CA TRP A 233 25.30 4.33 22.04
C TRP A 233 23.78 4.27 21.93
N ILE A 234 23.10 3.60 22.86
CA ILE A 234 21.63 3.51 22.81
C ILE A 234 20.98 4.87 23.00
N ALA A 235 21.52 5.71 23.91
CA ALA A 235 21.01 7.05 24.14
C ALA A 235 21.21 7.93 22.91
N THR A 236 22.37 7.84 22.25
CA THR A 236 22.62 8.53 20.97
C THR A 236 21.68 8.02 19.87
N GLY A 237 21.50 6.71 19.77
CA GLY A 237 20.68 6.06 18.74
C GLY A 237 19.20 6.42 18.86
N LEU A 238 18.55 6.03 19.95
CA LEU A 238 17.10 6.21 20.10
C LEU A 238 16.70 7.69 20.19
N TYR A 239 17.49 8.53 20.85
CA TYR A 239 17.18 9.97 20.91
C TYR A 239 17.14 10.60 19.52
N ASN A 240 18.12 10.31 18.67
CA ASN A 240 18.20 10.94 17.35
C ASN A 240 17.23 10.33 16.33
N ILE A 241 16.88 9.05 16.45
CA ILE A 241 15.77 8.45 15.68
C ILE A 241 14.45 9.12 16.06
N ASP A 242 14.15 9.22 17.36
CA ASP A 242 12.92 9.88 17.85
C ASP A 242 12.89 11.36 17.44
N ASN A 243 14.03 12.05 17.51
CA ASN A 243 14.13 13.45 17.12
C ASN A 243 13.82 13.65 15.63
N VAL A 244 14.53 12.94 14.75
CA VAL A 244 14.41 13.13 13.29
C VAL A 244 13.05 12.68 12.77
N LEU A 245 12.46 11.65 13.33
CA LEU A 245 11.14 11.21 12.87
C LEU A 245 10.01 12.09 13.44
N TRP A 246 10.09 12.51 14.71
CA TRP A 246 8.90 12.96 15.44
C TRP A 246 8.98 14.34 16.07
N GLN A 247 10.15 14.78 16.54
CA GLN A 247 10.25 15.96 17.42
C GLN A 247 10.79 17.21 16.71
N ASP A 248 11.67 17.02 15.73
CA ASP A 248 12.38 18.13 15.11
C ASP A 248 11.45 19.02 14.28
N ALA A 249 11.81 20.30 14.12
CA ALA A 249 11.08 21.20 13.23
C ALA A 249 11.19 20.75 11.76
N GLN A 250 12.30 20.11 11.39
CA GLN A 250 12.55 19.51 10.06
C GLN A 250 12.36 17.98 10.07
N ARG A 251 11.47 17.48 10.95
CA ARG A 251 11.20 16.05 11.07
C ARG A 251 10.71 15.43 9.76
N GLN A 252 10.98 14.13 9.61
CA GLN A 252 10.69 13.35 8.42
C GLN A 252 9.27 12.78 8.37
N SER A 253 8.54 12.77 9.50
CA SER A 253 7.17 12.28 9.57
C SER A 253 6.40 12.94 10.73
N ASP A 254 5.14 12.55 10.93
CA ASP A 254 4.29 13.07 12.00
C ASP A 254 3.83 11.96 12.96
N PRO A 255 4.00 12.12 14.29
CA PRO A 255 3.63 11.09 15.24
C PRO A 255 2.12 10.92 15.43
N ALA A 256 1.28 11.88 15.01
CA ALA A 256 -0.15 11.86 15.30
C ALA A 256 -0.98 11.18 14.19
N ALA A 257 -0.47 11.10 12.96
CA ALA A 257 -1.24 10.66 11.80
C ALA A 257 -0.40 9.94 10.73
N VAL A 258 -1.09 9.35 9.75
CA VAL A 258 -0.46 8.73 8.57
C VAL A 258 0.03 9.83 7.62
N ALA A 259 1.19 10.42 7.93
CA ALA A 259 1.79 11.55 7.20
C ALA A 259 2.80 11.12 6.11
N GLY A 260 3.21 9.86 6.15
CA GLY A 260 4.26 9.31 5.30
C GLY A 260 5.66 9.81 5.66
N TYR A 261 6.60 9.59 4.75
CA TYR A 261 8.01 9.97 4.92
C TYR A 261 8.42 11.03 3.90
N ALA A 262 9.03 12.12 4.37
CA ALA A 262 9.15 13.34 3.58
C ALA A 262 10.19 13.30 2.44
N GLU A 263 11.20 12.45 2.51
CA GLU A 263 12.12 12.18 1.36
C GLU A 263 11.54 11.19 0.34
N GLY A 264 10.31 10.72 0.54
CA GLY A 264 9.64 9.79 -0.38
C GLY A 264 9.89 8.30 -0.10
N PRO A 265 9.25 7.40 -0.87
CA PRO A 265 9.27 5.95 -0.67
C PRO A 265 10.67 5.32 -0.72
N TYR A 266 11.53 5.74 -1.65
CA TYR A 266 12.88 5.18 -1.79
C TYR A 266 13.75 5.47 -0.56
N TYR A 267 13.85 6.73 -0.16
CA TYR A 267 14.67 7.11 1.00
C TYR A 267 14.08 6.64 2.33
N PHE A 268 12.77 6.41 2.41
CA PHE A 268 12.17 5.66 3.52
C PHE A 268 12.74 4.24 3.59
N LYS A 269 12.69 3.46 2.49
CA LYS A 269 13.31 2.13 2.45
C LYS A 269 14.79 2.23 2.80
N TYR A 270 15.52 3.14 2.19
CA TYR A 270 16.96 3.32 2.38
C TYR A 270 17.33 3.52 3.87
N ALA A 271 16.64 4.42 4.57
CA ALA A 271 16.82 4.62 6.00
C ALA A 271 16.49 3.36 6.83
N PHE A 272 15.41 2.66 6.44
CA PHE A 272 14.89 1.52 7.17
C PHE A 272 15.62 0.20 6.90
N LEU A 273 16.52 0.13 5.91
CA LEU A 273 17.48 -0.97 5.77
C LEU A 273 18.36 -1.13 7.01
N ASN A 274 18.61 -0.05 7.75
CA ASN A 274 19.30 -0.10 9.05
C ASN A 274 18.33 -0.11 10.23
N CYS A 275 17.22 0.63 10.15
CA CYS A 275 16.29 0.74 11.27
C CYS A 275 15.53 -0.56 11.53
N LEU A 276 15.04 -1.27 10.51
CA LEU A 276 14.24 -2.49 10.71
C LEU A 276 15.02 -3.62 11.41
N PRO A 277 16.27 -3.95 11.03
CA PRO A 277 17.06 -4.93 11.79
C PRO A 277 17.27 -4.51 13.24
N PHE A 278 17.56 -3.23 13.50
CA PHE A 278 17.70 -2.72 14.86
C PHE A 278 16.39 -2.83 15.65
N PHE A 279 15.26 -2.42 15.08
CA PHE A 279 13.96 -2.46 15.75
C PHE A 279 13.56 -3.90 16.06
N ARG A 280 13.75 -4.83 15.13
CA ARG A 280 13.52 -6.26 15.40
C ARG A 280 14.39 -6.78 16.55
N ALA A 281 15.69 -6.48 16.52
CA ALA A 281 16.60 -6.84 17.62
C ALA A 281 16.15 -6.24 18.96
N MET A 282 15.66 -5.00 18.95
CA MET A 282 15.13 -4.33 20.12
C MET A 282 13.84 -4.98 20.64
N GLY A 283 12.94 -5.42 19.76
CA GLY A 283 11.73 -6.17 20.12
C GLY A 283 12.02 -7.55 20.70
N HIS A 284 13.12 -8.18 20.28
CA HIS A 284 13.60 -9.42 20.89
C HIS A 284 14.29 -9.20 22.24
N PHE A 285 15.09 -8.15 22.35
CA PHE A 285 15.91 -7.84 23.52
C PHE A 285 15.11 -7.24 24.68
N LEU A 286 14.13 -6.39 24.39
CA LEU A 286 13.36 -5.69 25.41
C LEU A 286 11.86 -5.83 25.11
N PRO A 287 11.01 -6.12 26.11
CA PRO A 287 9.56 -6.14 25.90
C PRO A 287 8.98 -4.74 25.59
N THR A 288 7.66 -4.66 25.46
CA THR A 288 6.93 -3.39 25.29
C THR A 288 7.20 -2.46 26.47
N GLY A 289 7.33 -1.16 26.22
CA GLY A 289 7.55 -0.16 27.26
C GLY A 289 8.29 1.06 26.73
N ALA A 290 8.60 2.01 27.61
CA ALA A 290 9.40 3.18 27.28
C ALA A 290 10.48 3.41 28.35
N LEU A 291 11.68 3.78 27.91
CA LEU A 291 12.83 4.00 28.79
C LEU A 291 13.36 5.44 28.62
N PRO A 292 14.00 6.00 29.67
CA PRO A 292 14.63 7.31 29.58
C PRO A 292 15.97 7.24 28.83
N TYR A 293 16.16 8.12 27.85
CA TYR A 293 17.40 8.28 27.10
C TYR A 293 17.87 9.73 27.15
N THR A 294 19.12 9.93 27.58
CA THR A 294 19.71 11.27 27.73
C THR A 294 20.74 11.54 26.64
N PHE A 295 20.53 12.59 25.85
CA PHE A 295 21.48 13.04 24.83
C PHE A 295 21.66 14.56 24.93
N ASN A 296 22.91 15.03 24.91
CA ASN A 296 23.26 16.45 25.10
C ASN A 296 22.54 17.13 26.28
N GLY A 297 22.44 16.44 27.42
CA GLY A 297 21.81 16.95 28.64
C GLY A 297 20.28 16.95 28.64
N THR A 298 19.62 16.49 27.56
CA THR A 298 18.16 16.38 27.48
C THR A 298 17.74 14.92 27.58
N THR A 299 16.84 14.61 28.52
CA THR A 299 16.27 13.27 28.70
C THR A 299 14.89 13.18 28.06
N ARG A 300 14.65 12.11 27.29
CA ARG A 300 13.32 11.78 26.74
C ARG A 300 12.95 10.35 27.11
N THR A 301 11.70 10.13 27.43
CA THR A 301 11.13 8.78 27.58
C THR A 301 10.68 8.30 26.21
N ILE A 302 11.38 7.32 25.64
CA ILE A 302 11.17 6.86 24.27
C ILE A 302 10.67 5.41 24.31
N PRO A 303 9.53 5.09 23.67
CA PRO A 303 9.04 3.73 23.52
C PRO A 303 10.00 2.81 22.76
N ASN A 304 9.91 1.51 23.02
CA ASN A 304 10.56 0.51 22.18
C ASN A 304 10.01 0.62 20.74
N PRO A 305 10.87 0.92 19.74
CA PRO A 305 10.43 1.20 18.36
C PRO A 305 9.74 0.00 17.68
N TYR A 306 9.98 -1.23 18.13
CA TYR A 306 9.31 -2.41 17.58
C TYR A 306 7.82 -2.46 17.89
N PHE A 307 7.42 -1.88 19.03
CA PHE A 307 6.04 -1.90 19.55
C PHE A 307 5.39 -0.51 19.54
N ASP A 308 6.04 0.47 18.93
CA ASP A 308 5.60 1.86 18.96
C ASP A 308 4.64 2.15 17.79
N PRO A 309 3.36 2.51 18.05
CA PRO A 309 2.35 2.71 17.02
C PRO A 309 2.66 3.89 16.08
N ARG A 310 3.64 4.75 16.40
CA ARG A 310 4.13 5.77 15.47
C ARG A 310 4.76 5.15 14.22
N TYR A 311 5.46 4.02 14.35
CA TYR A 311 6.04 3.32 13.20
C TYR A 311 4.99 2.56 12.39
N ASP A 312 3.93 2.05 13.04
CA ASP A 312 2.78 1.47 12.33
C ASP A 312 2.18 2.45 11.32
N ARG A 313 2.10 3.74 11.64
CA ARG A 313 1.60 4.77 10.71
C ARG A 313 2.50 4.93 9.48
N LEU A 314 3.82 4.78 9.63
CA LEU A 314 4.75 4.76 8.49
C LEU A 314 4.53 3.52 7.62
N TYR A 315 4.36 2.35 8.25
CA TYR A 315 4.12 1.09 7.54
C TYR A 315 2.75 1.08 6.83
N GLN A 316 1.73 1.66 7.46
CA GLN A 316 0.42 1.89 6.85
C GLN A 316 0.53 2.79 5.62
N TRP A 317 1.26 3.90 5.71
CA TRP A 317 1.46 4.78 4.56
C TRP A 317 2.16 4.05 3.41
N ILE A 318 3.35 3.50 3.66
CA ILE A 318 4.18 2.93 2.58
C ILE A 318 3.49 1.75 1.89
N THR A 319 2.69 0.96 2.62
CA THR A 319 1.96 -0.18 2.04
C THR A 319 0.67 0.25 1.34
N ALA A 320 0.05 1.34 1.79
CA ALA A 320 -1.16 1.89 1.19
C ALA A 320 -0.90 2.58 -0.16
N ILE A 321 0.33 3.02 -0.43
CA ILE A 321 0.71 3.66 -1.70
C ILE A 321 1.26 2.69 -2.75
N LEU A 322 1.39 1.40 -2.44
CA LEU A 322 1.97 0.45 -3.39
C LEU A 322 1.12 0.32 -4.66
N MET A 323 1.81 0.24 -5.78
CA MET A 323 1.22 -0.19 -7.04
C MET A 323 0.74 -1.64 -6.92
N PRO A 324 -0.21 -2.09 -7.75
CA PRO A 324 -0.83 -3.41 -7.62
C PRO A 324 0.14 -4.60 -7.71
N ASP A 325 1.32 -4.40 -8.29
CA ASP A 325 2.39 -5.40 -8.39
C ASP A 325 3.33 -5.42 -7.18
N GLY A 326 3.14 -4.52 -6.21
CA GLY A 326 3.94 -4.39 -5.00
C GLY A 326 5.15 -3.47 -5.12
N ARG A 327 5.31 -2.74 -6.24
CA ARG A 327 6.33 -1.69 -6.39
C ARG A 327 5.87 -0.34 -5.87
N PHE A 328 6.82 0.53 -5.58
CA PHE A 328 6.60 1.92 -5.22
C PHE A 328 6.20 2.75 -6.44
N PRO A 329 5.28 3.72 -6.27
CA PRO A 329 5.16 4.79 -7.23
C PRO A 329 6.44 5.65 -7.19
N ALA A 330 6.82 6.21 -8.35
CA ALA A 330 7.98 7.09 -8.51
C ALA A 330 7.71 8.51 -7.98
N LEU A 331 7.45 8.62 -6.67
CA LEU A 331 7.23 9.90 -6.00
C LEU A 331 8.53 10.43 -5.40
N GLU A 332 8.75 11.74 -5.53
CA GLU A 332 9.98 12.39 -5.07
C GLU A 332 11.22 11.72 -5.68
N ASP A 333 12.39 11.73 -5.02
CA ASP A 333 13.54 10.95 -5.47
C ASP A 333 13.36 9.42 -5.24
N SER A 334 12.37 8.82 -5.91
CA SER A 334 12.12 7.37 -5.93
C SER A 334 12.04 6.82 -7.35
N TYR A 335 12.56 5.60 -7.52
CA TYR A 335 12.52 4.88 -8.79
C TYR A 335 11.44 3.78 -8.81
N VAL A 336 10.90 3.49 -10.01
CA VAL A 336 9.68 2.68 -10.20
C VAL A 336 9.86 1.18 -10.00
N ASP A 337 11.09 0.67 -10.00
CA ASP A 337 11.38 -0.75 -9.98
C ASP A 337 11.72 -1.30 -8.59
N MET A 338 11.17 -0.71 -7.54
CA MET A 338 11.47 -1.09 -6.16
C MET A 338 10.24 -1.35 -5.32
N GLY A 339 10.29 -2.36 -4.45
CA GLY A 339 9.33 -2.57 -3.36
C GLY A 339 10.06 -2.68 -2.02
N MET A 340 9.33 -3.06 -0.96
CA MET A 340 9.90 -3.17 0.40
C MET A 340 9.52 -4.49 1.09
N PRO A 341 9.99 -5.64 0.59
CA PRO A 341 9.80 -6.93 1.26
C PRO A 341 10.42 -6.96 2.67
N GLU A 342 11.35 -6.06 2.99
CA GLU A 342 11.99 -5.92 4.30
C GLU A 342 11.01 -5.61 5.43
N LEU A 343 9.80 -5.11 5.13
CA LEU A 343 8.72 -4.96 6.12
C LEU A 343 8.35 -6.28 6.81
N ALA A 344 8.77 -7.43 6.28
CA ALA A 344 8.73 -8.71 6.99
C ALA A 344 9.33 -8.63 8.40
N LEU A 345 10.39 -7.83 8.59
CA LEU A 345 11.05 -7.67 9.88
C LEU A 345 10.15 -7.06 10.97
N THR A 346 9.06 -6.37 10.60
CA THR A 346 8.05 -5.87 11.55
C THR A 346 7.31 -6.99 12.28
N GLY A 347 7.35 -8.22 11.77
CA GLY A 347 6.58 -9.34 12.33
C GLY A 347 5.07 -9.24 12.08
N ASN A 348 4.60 -8.21 11.37
CA ASN A 348 3.19 -8.02 11.07
C ASN A 348 2.87 -8.40 9.61
N PRO A 349 2.11 -9.48 9.37
CA PRO A 349 1.84 -9.96 8.01
C PRO A 349 0.96 -9.00 7.20
N ALA A 350 0.29 -8.05 7.85
CA ALA A 350 -0.49 -7.01 7.21
C ALA A 350 0.36 -5.92 6.53
N TYR A 351 1.68 -5.86 6.77
CA TYR A 351 2.58 -4.93 6.08
C TYR A 351 3.43 -5.58 4.99
N VAL A 352 3.42 -6.91 4.92
CA VAL A 352 4.12 -7.63 3.86
C VAL A 352 3.17 -7.78 2.68
N ARG A 353 3.62 -7.41 1.49
CA ARG A 353 2.85 -7.57 0.26
C ARG A 353 3.50 -8.62 -0.63
N PRO A 354 2.74 -9.54 -1.23
CA PRO A 354 3.26 -10.36 -2.31
C PRO A 354 3.76 -9.45 -3.41
N LEU A 355 5.02 -9.64 -3.82
CA LEU A 355 5.54 -8.96 -4.98
C LEU A 355 5.13 -9.81 -6.20
N HIS A 356 4.38 -9.22 -7.13
CA HIS A 356 3.90 -9.92 -8.33
C HIS A 356 4.87 -9.77 -9.49
N LEU A 357 5.97 -10.49 -9.31
CA LEU A 357 7.27 -10.26 -9.90
C LEU A 357 7.48 -10.88 -11.28
N SER A 358 6.85 -12.01 -11.54
CA SER A 358 6.92 -12.73 -12.82
C SER A 358 6.20 -12.03 -13.99
N LYS A 359 5.53 -10.90 -13.75
CA LYS A 359 4.62 -10.24 -14.70
C LYS A 359 5.17 -8.95 -15.31
N LEU A 360 6.39 -8.56 -14.95
CA LEU A 360 6.99 -7.29 -15.37
C LEU A 360 7.95 -7.48 -16.54
N ALA A 361 8.14 -6.43 -17.35
CA ALA A 361 9.00 -6.49 -18.52
C ALA A 361 10.46 -6.83 -18.13
N PRO A 362 11.25 -7.47 -19.01
CA PRO A 362 12.62 -7.89 -18.69
C PRO A 362 13.56 -6.77 -18.23
N ASN A 363 13.25 -5.52 -18.54
CA ASN A 363 14.02 -4.33 -18.14
C ASN A 363 13.61 -3.75 -16.77
N GLN A 364 12.60 -4.31 -16.10
CA GLN A 364 12.16 -3.86 -14.77
C GLN A 364 12.71 -4.83 -13.71
N LEU A 365 13.52 -4.36 -12.76
CA LEU A 365 14.05 -5.22 -11.69
C LEU A 365 12.90 -5.79 -10.85
N ASN A 366 12.60 -7.07 -11.05
CA ASN A 366 11.33 -7.61 -10.62
C ASN A 366 11.44 -9.00 -9.99
N SER A 367 12.55 -9.42 -9.39
CA SER A 367 12.59 -10.69 -8.63
C SER A 367 12.71 -10.45 -7.13
N LEU A 368 12.14 -11.33 -6.31
CA LEU A 368 12.14 -11.15 -4.85
C LEU A 368 13.60 -11.15 -4.38
N THR A 369 14.42 -11.96 -5.05
CA THR A 369 15.87 -11.94 -4.96
C THR A 369 16.46 -10.56 -5.28
N ALA A 370 16.12 -9.93 -6.40
CA ALA A 370 16.65 -8.60 -6.77
C ALA A 370 16.20 -7.50 -5.79
N GLN A 371 14.95 -7.57 -5.29
CA GLN A 371 14.41 -6.62 -4.33
C GLN A 371 15.06 -6.71 -2.95
N LEU A 372 15.40 -7.93 -2.53
CA LEU A 372 16.10 -8.21 -1.28
C LEU A 372 17.62 -8.15 -1.42
N ARG A 373 18.17 -8.24 -2.64
CA ARG A 373 19.59 -8.21 -2.93
C ARG A 373 19.85 -7.20 -4.04
N ASP A 374 20.06 -5.96 -3.61
CA ASP A 374 20.61 -4.91 -4.45
C ASP A 374 22.16 -4.99 -4.46
N ILE A 375 22.81 -4.30 -5.40
CA ILE A 375 24.27 -4.16 -5.49
C ILE A 375 24.91 -3.61 -4.20
N THR A 376 24.13 -2.95 -3.34
CA THR A 376 24.64 -2.32 -2.11
C THR A 376 24.33 -3.09 -0.83
N VAL A 377 23.25 -3.90 -0.80
CA VAL A 377 22.72 -4.53 0.41
C VAL A 377 22.07 -5.88 0.12
N ASP A 378 22.32 -6.86 0.98
CA ASP A 378 21.62 -8.16 0.99
C ASP A 378 20.76 -8.33 2.26
N MET A 379 19.44 -8.37 2.06
CA MET A 379 18.40 -8.55 3.08
C MET A 379 17.77 -9.95 3.05
N ARG A 380 18.30 -10.90 2.27
CA ARG A 380 17.72 -12.25 2.18
C ARG A 380 17.76 -12.99 3.53
N ALA A 381 18.87 -12.95 4.26
CA ALA A 381 18.96 -13.54 5.61
C ALA A 381 17.93 -12.91 6.58
N PRO A 382 17.86 -11.57 6.73
CA PRO A 382 16.81 -10.91 7.52
C PRO A 382 15.38 -11.31 7.12
N TYR A 383 15.07 -11.36 5.81
CA TYR A 383 13.76 -11.73 5.31
C TYR A 383 13.38 -13.17 5.64
N LEU A 384 14.30 -14.12 5.40
CA LEU A 384 14.10 -15.54 5.72
C LEU A 384 13.93 -15.76 7.23
N ALA A 385 14.73 -15.06 8.05
CA ALA A 385 14.64 -15.11 9.50
C ALA A 385 13.30 -14.58 10.05
N ALA A 386 12.69 -13.60 9.38
CA ALA A 386 11.39 -13.07 9.77
C ALA A 386 10.24 -14.09 9.62
N ASN A 387 10.40 -15.07 8.72
CA ASN A 387 9.51 -16.22 8.51
C ASN A 387 8.01 -15.88 8.58
N ILE A 388 7.59 -14.92 7.76
CA ILE A 388 6.24 -14.35 7.81
C ILE A 388 5.49 -14.66 6.53
N THR A 389 4.23 -15.07 6.68
CA THR A 389 3.32 -15.28 5.55
C THR A 389 2.46 -14.03 5.36
N PRO A 390 2.52 -13.35 4.19
CA PRO A 390 1.70 -12.17 3.92
C PRO A 390 0.19 -12.45 4.07
N THR A 391 -0.55 -11.53 4.66
CA THR A 391 -2.03 -11.61 4.67
C THR A 391 -2.59 -11.07 3.35
N PRO A 392 -3.59 -11.73 2.73
CA PRO A 392 -4.29 -11.17 1.57
C PRO A 392 -4.82 -9.77 1.86
N THR A 393 -4.56 -8.83 0.96
CA THR A 393 -5.00 -7.44 1.12
C THR A 393 -6.46 -7.31 0.68
N PRO A 394 -7.34 -6.68 1.48
CA PRO A 394 -8.68 -6.37 1.02
C PRO A 394 -8.62 -5.42 -0.19
N SER A 395 -9.52 -5.62 -1.14
CA SER A 395 -9.69 -4.68 -2.26
C SER A 395 -10.29 -3.38 -1.73
N ILE A 396 -9.48 -2.33 -1.63
CA ILE A 396 -9.90 -0.98 -1.22
C ILE A 396 -9.91 -0.09 -2.46
N PRO A 397 -11.08 0.23 -3.04
CA PRO A 397 -11.15 1.00 -4.29
C PRO A 397 -10.74 2.47 -4.14
N LEU A 398 -10.95 3.07 -2.98
CA LEU A 398 -10.49 4.42 -2.67
C LEU A 398 -9.69 4.45 -1.36
N THR A 399 -8.45 4.91 -1.44
CA THR A 399 -7.60 5.18 -0.27
C THR A 399 -7.28 6.66 -0.20
N ALA A 400 -7.75 7.33 0.85
CA ALA A 400 -7.48 8.74 1.10
C ALA A 400 -6.61 8.89 2.36
N LEU A 401 -5.40 9.42 2.19
CA LEU A 401 -4.45 9.70 3.26
C LEU A 401 -4.14 11.21 3.28
N PRO A 402 -5.09 12.06 3.71
CA PRO A 402 -4.98 13.51 3.57
C PRO A 402 -3.76 14.10 4.27
N GLN A 403 -3.34 13.48 5.36
CA GLN A 403 -2.19 13.89 6.14
C GLN A 403 -0.85 13.64 5.42
N SER A 404 -0.83 12.78 4.40
CA SER A 404 0.34 12.55 3.55
C SER A 404 0.17 13.11 2.13
N GLY A 405 -1.03 13.62 1.81
CA GLY A 405 -1.41 14.05 0.47
C GLY A 405 -1.59 12.91 -0.54
N ASN A 406 -1.85 11.67 -0.12
CA ASN A 406 -2.01 10.56 -1.06
C ASN A 406 -3.49 10.24 -1.27
N LEU A 407 -3.97 10.32 -2.51
CA LEU A 407 -5.32 9.93 -2.92
C LEU A 407 -5.22 8.88 -4.03
N ILE A 408 -5.69 7.66 -3.76
CA ILE A 408 -5.42 6.50 -4.61
C ILE A 408 -6.72 5.77 -4.95
N PHE A 409 -6.86 5.45 -6.22
CA PHE A 409 -7.97 4.71 -6.80
C PHE A 409 -7.49 3.34 -7.26
N ARG A 410 -8.25 2.28 -6.97
CA ARG A 410 -7.93 0.90 -7.37
C ARG A 410 -9.15 0.14 -7.89
N SER A 411 -8.98 -0.62 -8.97
CA SER A 411 -10.06 -1.52 -9.45
C SER A 411 -10.14 -2.84 -8.68
N GLY A 412 -9.09 -3.20 -7.95
CA GLY A 412 -8.92 -4.50 -7.33
C GLY A 412 -7.62 -4.58 -6.50
N SER A 413 -7.35 -5.77 -5.98
CA SER A 413 -6.15 -6.09 -5.19
C SER A 413 -5.15 -7.00 -5.94
N ASP A 414 -5.43 -7.37 -7.18
CA ASP A 414 -4.55 -8.19 -8.01
C ASP A 414 -3.56 -7.34 -8.82
N SER A 415 -2.50 -7.95 -9.33
CA SER A 415 -1.42 -7.26 -10.07
C SER A 415 -1.85 -6.58 -11.37
N LEU A 416 -3.01 -6.93 -11.93
CA LEU A 416 -3.53 -6.32 -13.14
C LEU A 416 -4.54 -5.20 -12.83
N ALA A 417 -4.79 -4.90 -11.56
CA ALA A 417 -5.69 -3.84 -11.16
C ALA A 417 -5.24 -2.49 -11.76
N SER A 418 -6.23 -1.68 -12.12
CA SER A 418 -6.02 -0.28 -12.43
C SER A 418 -5.73 0.49 -11.14
N TYR A 419 -4.82 1.44 -11.22
CA TYR A 419 -4.27 2.23 -10.14
C TYR A 419 -4.04 3.65 -10.65
N LEU A 420 -4.72 4.63 -10.05
CA LEU A 420 -4.42 6.05 -10.24
C LEU A 420 -4.05 6.65 -8.89
N HIS A 421 -2.92 7.35 -8.83
CA HIS A 421 -2.44 8.01 -7.62
C HIS A 421 -2.32 9.49 -7.86
N LEU A 422 -3.14 10.29 -7.17
CA LEU A 422 -2.99 11.73 -7.11
C LEU A 422 -2.20 12.13 -5.86
N TYR A 423 -1.17 12.95 -6.07
CA TYR A 423 -0.22 13.31 -5.02
C TYR A 423 -0.28 14.79 -4.69
N GLY A 424 -0.80 15.11 -3.49
CA GLY A 424 -0.92 16.45 -2.96
C GLY A 424 0.20 16.89 -2.04
N LYS A 425 1.13 16.02 -1.59
CA LYS A 425 2.26 16.43 -0.72
C LYS A 425 1.85 17.32 0.48
N SER A 426 1.08 16.77 1.42
CA SER A 426 0.52 17.54 2.54
C SER A 426 1.39 17.51 3.81
N GLN A 427 1.10 18.42 4.75
CA GLN A 427 1.59 18.53 6.13
C GLN A 427 3.01 19.06 6.41
N GLN A 428 3.23 19.40 7.69
CA GLN A 428 4.42 20.05 8.21
C GLN A 428 5.71 19.30 7.85
N ALA A 429 5.79 17.99 8.11
CA ALA A 429 7.01 17.21 7.81
C ALA A 429 7.41 17.32 6.33
N ARG A 430 6.44 17.24 5.41
CA ARG A 430 6.68 17.40 3.97
C ARG A 430 6.93 18.85 3.55
N THR A 431 6.49 19.82 4.34
CA THR A 431 6.83 21.24 4.10
C THR A 431 8.20 21.63 4.63
N THR A 432 8.70 21.05 5.72
CA THR A 432 9.89 21.56 6.42
C THR A 432 11.18 20.77 6.21
N SER A 433 11.14 19.51 5.78
CA SER A 433 12.36 18.70 5.56
C SER A 433 12.88 18.74 4.11
N GLY A 434 14.05 19.34 3.87
CA GLY A 434 14.64 19.43 2.51
C GLY A 434 15.38 18.16 2.05
N GLY A 435 15.77 18.12 0.77
CA GLY A 435 16.82 17.21 0.25
C GLY A 435 16.48 16.48 -1.04
N HIS A 436 15.29 15.88 -1.11
CA HIS A 436 14.94 14.86 -2.11
C HIS A 436 13.59 15.11 -2.79
N ARG A 437 13.20 16.38 -2.90
CA ARG A 437 11.86 16.79 -3.33
C ARG A 437 11.76 17.06 -4.81
N HIS A 438 10.58 16.78 -5.35
CA HIS A 438 10.17 17.14 -6.71
C HIS A 438 9.10 18.23 -6.69
N ALA A 439 8.88 18.85 -7.85
CA ALA A 439 7.83 19.84 -8.09
C ALA A 439 6.51 19.17 -8.50
N ASP A 440 6.06 18.20 -7.72
CA ASP A 440 5.04 17.20 -8.07
C ASP A 440 3.69 17.40 -7.34
N VAL A 441 3.47 18.56 -6.73
CA VAL A 441 2.23 18.85 -5.97
C VAL A 441 1.03 18.96 -6.91
N GLY A 442 0.06 18.06 -6.74
CA GLY A 442 -1.12 17.92 -7.59
C GLY A 442 -0.90 17.01 -8.80
N SER A 443 0.27 16.35 -8.91
CA SER A 443 0.54 15.40 -9.99
C SER A 443 -0.27 14.11 -9.84
N PHE A 444 -0.25 13.29 -10.89
CA PHE A 444 -0.73 11.91 -10.79
C PHE A 444 0.11 10.93 -11.61
N ALA A 445 -0.01 9.64 -11.28
CA ALA A 445 0.50 8.54 -12.08
C ALA A 445 -0.57 7.46 -12.26
N LEU A 446 -0.50 6.70 -13.37
CA LEU A 446 -1.47 5.65 -13.70
C LEU A 446 -0.79 4.35 -14.12
N HIS A 447 -1.15 3.27 -13.44
CA HIS A 447 -0.74 1.91 -13.73
C HIS A 447 -1.99 1.04 -13.94
N ALA A 448 -2.05 0.25 -15.00
CA ALA A 448 -3.18 -0.66 -15.22
C ALA A 448 -2.73 -1.88 -16.01
N TYR A 449 -3.38 -3.02 -15.78
CA TYR A 449 -3.10 -4.27 -16.49
C TYR A 449 -1.63 -4.72 -16.39
N GLY A 450 -0.96 -4.39 -15.28
CA GLY A 450 0.47 -4.70 -15.08
C GLY A 450 1.44 -3.74 -15.78
N GLN A 451 0.95 -2.63 -16.34
CA GLN A 451 1.74 -1.70 -17.13
C GLN A 451 1.66 -0.27 -16.56
N LEU A 452 2.81 0.40 -16.47
CA LEU A 452 2.88 1.85 -16.27
C LEU A 452 2.41 2.55 -17.54
N LEU A 453 1.45 3.45 -17.42
CA LEU A 453 0.82 4.13 -18.55
C LEU A 453 0.97 5.64 -18.48
N ALA A 454 0.48 6.30 -17.42
CA ALA A 454 0.81 7.70 -17.13
C ALA A 454 1.98 7.74 -16.14
N LEU A 455 3.09 8.31 -16.58
CA LEU A 455 4.39 8.26 -15.90
C LEU A 455 4.54 9.44 -14.95
N ASP A 456 5.14 9.18 -13.79
CA ASP A 456 5.98 10.17 -13.16
C ASP A 456 7.43 9.96 -13.66
N ALA A 457 8.23 11.01 -13.74
CA ALA A 457 9.57 10.93 -14.30
C ALA A 457 10.55 10.16 -13.41
N GLY A 458 10.26 10.04 -12.11
CA GLY A 458 11.03 9.23 -11.16
C GLY A 458 12.44 9.75 -10.90
N TYR A 459 13.36 8.86 -10.52
CA TYR A 459 14.66 9.27 -9.97
C TYR A 459 15.84 8.53 -10.59
N LEU A 460 16.72 9.28 -11.26
CA LEU A 460 17.91 8.72 -11.89
C LEU A 460 19.05 8.52 -10.88
N SER A 461 19.61 9.61 -10.35
CA SER A 461 20.64 9.58 -9.32
C SER A 461 20.72 10.96 -8.68
N PHE A 462 21.45 11.07 -7.57
CA PHE A 462 21.56 12.35 -6.87
C PHE A 462 22.10 13.43 -7.81
N ASP A 463 23.13 13.14 -8.60
CA ASP A 463 23.74 14.12 -9.50
C ASP A 463 22.87 14.44 -10.73
N ARG A 464 21.94 13.56 -11.08
CA ARG A 464 21.07 13.67 -12.27
C ARG A 464 19.61 13.98 -11.96
N ARG A 465 19.24 14.13 -10.69
CA ARG A 465 17.83 14.36 -10.27
C ARG A 465 17.21 15.60 -10.88
N ASN A 466 18.01 16.60 -11.22
CA ASN A 466 17.54 17.83 -11.88
C ASN A 466 16.99 17.58 -13.31
N GLU A 467 17.28 16.43 -13.92
CA GLU A 467 16.72 16.06 -15.22
C GLU A 467 15.23 15.67 -15.14
N VAL A 468 14.74 15.30 -13.95
CA VAL A 468 13.43 14.62 -13.78
C VAL A 468 12.55 15.24 -12.68
N LYS A 469 13.06 16.14 -11.84
CA LYS A 469 12.34 16.65 -10.65
C LYS A 469 11.49 17.91 -10.86
N GLU A 470 11.58 18.56 -12.02
CA GLU A 470 10.94 19.85 -12.26
C GLU A 470 9.47 19.69 -12.67
N ALA A 471 8.65 20.73 -12.47
CA ALA A 471 7.21 20.66 -12.70
C ALA A 471 6.83 20.18 -14.11
N THR A 472 7.66 20.48 -15.10
CA THR A 472 7.52 20.05 -16.50
C THR A 472 7.70 18.56 -16.72
N SER A 473 8.09 17.81 -15.69
CA SER A 473 8.33 16.36 -15.73
C SER A 473 7.19 15.53 -15.10
N HIS A 474 6.13 16.18 -14.61
CA HIS A 474 5.04 15.52 -13.87
C HIS A 474 3.65 15.79 -14.51
N ASN A 475 2.70 14.88 -14.34
CA ASN A 475 1.33 15.06 -14.86
C ASN A 475 0.54 16.12 -14.08
N MET A 476 0.71 17.40 -14.37
CA MET A 476 0.09 18.51 -13.64
C MET A 476 -0.38 19.66 -14.56
N VAL A 477 -0.85 20.76 -13.98
CA VAL A 477 -1.14 21.99 -14.72
C VAL A 477 0.01 22.97 -14.52
N LEU A 478 0.58 23.52 -15.58
CA LEU A 478 1.55 24.60 -15.51
C LEU A 478 0.86 25.96 -15.66
N VAL A 479 1.37 26.97 -14.96
CA VAL A 479 0.97 28.39 -15.05
C VAL A 479 2.14 29.16 -15.66
N ASP A 480 1.93 29.75 -16.83
CA ASP A 480 2.95 30.42 -17.63
C ASP A 480 4.21 29.55 -17.85
N GLY A 481 4.00 28.24 -18.02
CA GLY A 481 5.08 27.26 -18.22
C GLY A 481 5.80 26.81 -16.94
N ALA A 482 5.37 27.26 -15.75
CA ALA A 482 5.95 26.90 -14.47
C ALA A 482 4.96 26.18 -13.54
N GLY A 483 5.48 25.38 -12.62
CA GLY A 483 4.72 24.82 -11.49
C GLY A 483 5.25 25.36 -10.15
N PRO A 484 5.01 24.66 -9.03
CA PRO A 484 5.70 24.97 -7.78
C PRO A 484 7.23 24.77 -7.95
N ALA A 485 8.05 25.51 -7.21
CA ALA A 485 9.50 25.27 -7.24
C ALA A 485 9.81 23.89 -6.62
N SER A 486 10.75 23.16 -7.21
CA SER A 486 11.11 21.79 -6.81
C SER A 486 11.67 21.69 -5.39
N ASP A 487 12.21 22.78 -4.86
CA ASP A 487 12.70 22.93 -3.49
C ASP A 487 11.75 23.73 -2.57
N ALA A 488 10.58 24.15 -3.07
CA ALA A 488 9.65 24.95 -2.29
C ALA A 488 9.16 24.19 -1.05
N THR A 489 9.32 24.84 0.10
CA THR A 489 8.78 24.36 1.38
C THR A 489 7.30 24.66 1.56
N SER A 490 6.75 25.59 0.77
CA SER A 490 5.37 26.08 0.93
C SER A 490 4.34 25.49 -0.04
N ALA A 491 4.76 24.75 -1.07
CA ALA A 491 3.82 24.15 -2.01
C ALA A 491 3.20 22.90 -1.37
N VAL A 492 1.93 23.01 -0.96
CA VAL A 492 1.13 21.90 -0.44
C VAL A 492 -0.17 21.78 -1.20
N GLY A 493 -0.62 20.55 -1.35
CA GLY A 493 -1.92 20.17 -1.82
C GLY A 493 -2.73 19.52 -0.70
N THR A 494 -4.03 19.78 -0.68
CA THR A 494 -4.95 19.21 0.33
C THR A 494 -5.87 18.19 -0.33
N VAL A 495 -5.87 16.96 0.19
CA VAL A 495 -6.86 15.94 -0.20
C VAL A 495 -8.18 16.25 0.50
N GLN A 496 -9.26 16.35 -0.26
CA GLN A 496 -10.57 16.73 0.25
C GLN A 496 -11.72 16.08 -0.55
N HIS A 497 -12.93 16.23 -0.02
CA HIS A 497 -14.18 15.82 -0.68
C HIS A 497 -14.15 14.38 -1.22
N THR A 498 -13.66 13.42 -0.43
CA THR A 498 -13.53 12.02 -0.85
C THR A 498 -14.76 11.20 -0.49
N PHE A 499 -15.27 10.41 -1.43
CA PHE A 499 -16.28 9.39 -1.14
C PHE A 499 -16.19 8.24 -2.13
N GLN A 500 -16.78 7.11 -1.75
CA GLN A 500 -16.89 5.96 -2.62
C GLN A 500 -18.33 5.43 -2.59
N THR A 501 -18.82 4.99 -3.73
CA THR A 501 -20.03 4.17 -3.88
C THR A 501 -19.66 2.92 -4.69
N GLU A 502 -20.60 2.00 -4.91
CA GLU A 502 -20.31 0.77 -5.70
C GLU A 502 -19.89 1.02 -7.16
N LYS A 503 -20.24 2.17 -7.75
CA LYS A 503 -19.98 2.49 -9.16
C LYS A 503 -19.14 3.75 -9.35
N LEU A 504 -18.74 4.44 -8.28
CA LEU A 504 -17.97 5.67 -8.37
C LEU A 504 -17.06 5.81 -7.16
N SER A 505 -15.78 6.05 -7.40
CA SER A 505 -14.90 6.63 -6.40
C SER A 505 -14.59 8.06 -6.79
N TYR A 506 -14.53 8.96 -5.82
CA TYR A 506 -14.29 10.38 -6.05
C TYR A 506 -13.39 10.99 -4.97
N GLY A 507 -12.58 11.96 -5.36
CA GLY A 507 -11.85 12.82 -4.44
C GLY A 507 -11.15 13.97 -5.17
N GLU A 508 -10.64 14.92 -4.38
CA GLU A 508 -9.99 16.10 -4.91
C GLU A 508 -8.63 16.34 -4.27
N VAL A 509 -7.73 16.96 -5.03
CA VAL A 509 -6.51 17.59 -4.53
C VAL A 509 -6.51 19.05 -4.93
N GLN A 510 -6.51 19.96 -3.95
CA GLN A 510 -6.37 21.39 -4.17
C GLN A 510 -4.95 21.85 -3.83
N SER A 511 -4.28 22.50 -4.77
CA SER A 511 -2.96 23.11 -4.59
C SER A 511 -2.95 24.57 -5.05
N ALA A 512 -1.91 25.30 -4.66
CA ALA A 512 -1.72 26.69 -5.08
C ALA A 512 -0.24 27.00 -5.37
N TYR A 513 0.03 27.64 -6.50
CA TYR A 513 1.34 28.09 -6.93
C TYR A 513 1.19 29.19 -7.99
N ALA A 514 2.21 30.04 -8.14
CA ALA A 514 2.19 31.16 -9.09
C ALA A 514 0.93 32.05 -9.00
N GLY A 515 0.42 32.30 -7.78
CA GLY A 515 -0.79 33.10 -7.56
C GLY A 515 -2.09 32.44 -8.04
N THR A 516 -2.03 31.17 -8.45
CA THR A 516 -3.14 30.40 -9.03
C THR A 516 -3.51 29.24 -8.10
N THR A 517 -4.80 29.01 -7.93
CA THR A 517 -5.35 27.81 -7.28
C THR A 517 -5.71 26.79 -8.35
N VAL A 518 -5.29 25.54 -8.15
CA VAL A 518 -5.64 24.40 -9.01
C VAL A 518 -6.35 23.35 -8.13
N THR A 519 -7.61 23.08 -8.43
CA THR A 519 -8.37 22.00 -7.78
C THR A 519 -8.58 20.86 -8.77
N ARG A 520 -7.81 19.79 -8.63
CA ARG A 520 -7.92 18.58 -9.44
C ARG A 520 -8.92 17.62 -8.83
N LYS A 521 -9.99 17.35 -9.56
CA LYS A 521 -11.06 16.43 -9.17
C LYS A 521 -10.92 15.14 -9.96
N ALA A 522 -10.92 14.00 -9.29
CA ALA A 522 -10.78 12.71 -9.94
C ALA A 522 -12.00 11.83 -9.67
N MET A 523 -12.54 11.23 -10.72
CA MET A 523 -13.60 10.23 -10.66
C MET A 523 -13.06 8.92 -11.24
N PHE A 524 -13.22 7.81 -10.52
CA PHE A 524 -13.02 6.49 -11.06
C PHE A 524 -14.38 5.84 -11.30
N VAL A 525 -14.79 5.80 -12.57
CA VAL A 525 -16.15 5.44 -12.97
C VAL A 525 -16.20 3.94 -13.24
N ARG A 526 -17.06 3.25 -12.48
CA ARG A 526 -17.33 1.80 -12.61
C ARG A 526 -16.06 0.95 -12.69
N ASN A 527 -15.03 1.36 -11.97
CA ASN A 527 -13.70 0.76 -11.95
C ASN A 527 -13.08 0.53 -13.35
N SER A 528 -13.44 1.36 -14.33
CA SER A 528 -13.11 1.15 -15.74
C SER A 528 -12.24 2.26 -16.32
N TYR A 529 -12.61 3.53 -16.11
CA TYR A 529 -11.89 4.69 -16.64
C TYR A 529 -11.91 5.85 -15.65
N TYR A 530 -11.02 6.81 -15.85
CA TYR A 530 -10.88 7.97 -14.99
C TYR A 530 -11.35 9.24 -15.70
N LEU A 531 -12.04 10.11 -14.96
CA LEU A 531 -12.29 11.50 -15.36
C LEU A 531 -11.50 12.41 -14.44
N LEU A 532 -10.78 13.36 -15.03
CA LEU A 532 -10.08 14.42 -14.31
C LEU A 532 -10.69 15.77 -14.70
N ALA A 533 -11.16 16.52 -13.71
CA ALA A 533 -11.64 17.89 -13.90
C ALA A 533 -10.75 18.84 -13.09
N ASP A 534 -9.99 19.67 -13.78
CA ASP A 534 -9.07 20.65 -13.18
C ASP A 534 -9.70 22.03 -13.21
N PHE A 535 -10.08 22.52 -12.03
CA PHE A 535 -10.53 23.90 -11.86
C PHE A 535 -9.34 24.80 -11.55
N VAL A 536 -9.05 25.72 -12.48
CA VAL A 536 -7.92 26.65 -12.38
C VAL A 536 -8.45 28.06 -12.21
N GLN A 537 -7.95 28.78 -11.21
CA GLN A 537 -8.39 30.13 -10.88
C GLN A 537 -7.22 31.02 -10.41
N SER A 538 -7.12 32.21 -11.00
CA SER A 538 -6.20 33.27 -10.62
C SER A 538 -6.92 34.64 -10.62
N SER A 539 -6.28 35.62 -9.99
CA SER A 539 -6.73 37.03 -10.03
C SER A 539 -6.43 37.73 -11.36
N ALA A 540 -5.50 37.18 -12.13
CA ALA A 540 -5.08 37.71 -13.43
C ALA A 540 -5.14 36.60 -14.52
N PRO A 541 -5.26 36.96 -15.80
CA PRO A 541 -5.14 36.01 -16.89
C PRO A 541 -3.73 35.41 -16.99
N HIS A 542 -3.65 34.09 -17.22
CA HIS A 542 -2.41 33.35 -17.44
C HIS A 542 -2.55 32.39 -18.64
N ALA A 543 -1.40 31.84 -19.06
CA ALA A 543 -1.33 30.68 -19.93
C ALA A 543 -1.30 29.41 -19.07
N TYR A 544 -2.28 28.52 -19.23
CA TYR A 544 -2.32 27.24 -18.54
C TYR A 544 -1.99 26.09 -19.47
N THR A 545 -1.11 25.18 -19.04
CA THR A 545 -0.80 23.94 -19.78
C THR A 545 -1.16 22.73 -18.94
N TRP A 546 -2.16 21.97 -19.37
CA TRP A 546 -2.43 20.64 -18.84
C TRP A 546 -1.51 19.65 -19.55
N GLN A 547 -0.75 18.84 -18.81
CA GLN A 547 0.22 17.92 -19.41
C GLN A 547 0.03 16.47 -18.95
N LEU A 548 0.26 15.55 -19.89
CA LEU A 548 0.24 14.10 -19.67
C LEU A 548 1.47 13.44 -20.30
N HIS A 549 2.33 12.92 -19.44
CA HIS A 549 3.47 12.06 -19.69
C HIS A 549 2.97 10.62 -19.79
N GLY A 550 2.91 10.07 -21.01
CA GLY A 550 2.51 8.68 -21.21
C GLY A 550 3.66 7.79 -21.67
N TYR A 551 3.63 6.51 -21.34
CA TYR A 551 4.69 5.56 -21.72
C TYR A 551 4.60 5.19 -23.20
N GLY A 552 5.41 5.87 -24.02
CA GLY A 552 5.57 5.60 -25.45
C GLY A 552 6.14 6.79 -26.22
N LEU A 553 6.64 6.53 -27.43
CA LEU A 553 7.25 7.54 -28.31
C LEU A 553 6.50 7.66 -29.64
N GLU A 554 6.38 8.88 -30.18
CA GLU A 554 5.71 9.14 -31.48
C GLU A 554 6.32 8.28 -32.61
N ASN A 555 7.64 8.06 -32.57
CA ASN A 555 8.37 7.15 -33.47
C ASN A 555 8.89 5.91 -32.73
N GLY A 556 8.13 5.44 -31.75
CA GLY A 556 8.53 4.36 -30.87
C GLY A 556 8.50 2.97 -31.49
N THR A 557 9.01 2.00 -30.74
CA THR A 557 9.02 0.57 -31.06
C THR A 557 8.22 -0.21 -30.03
N ALA A 558 8.07 -1.53 -30.19
CA ALA A 558 7.53 -2.39 -29.14
C ALA A 558 8.31 -2.26 -27.81
N THR A 559 9.64 -2.09 -27.90
CA THR A 559 10.52 -1.94 -26.74
C THR A 559 10.39 -0.59 -26.06
N THR A 560 10.10 0.50 -26.78
CA THR A 560 9.95 1.83 -26.15
C THR A 560 8.48 2.20 -25.88
N GLY A 561 7.55 1.40 -26.42
CA GLY A 561 6.16 1.81 -26.60
C GLY A 561 6.02 2.85 -27.71
N THR A 562 4.79 3.02 -28.21
CA THR A 562 4.44 3.97 -29.26
C THR A 562 3.45 5.02 -28.74
N PHE A 563 3.40 6.16 -29.41
CA PHE A 563 2.43 7.22 -29.18
C PHE A 563 1.81 7.66 -30.52
N GLN A 564 0.51 7.92 -30.51
CA GLN A 564 -0.23 8.48 -31.64
C GLN A 564 -1.01 9.70 -31.15
N ASN A 565 -0.84 10.83 -31.83
CA ASN A 565 -1.62 12.03 -31.57
C ASN A 565 -2.75 12.14 -32.58
N ASN A 566 -3.93 12.58 -32.12
CA ASN A 566 -5.04 12.96 -32.97
C ASN A 566 -5.61 14.30 -32.47
N PRO A 567 -4.93 15.42 -32.76
CA PRO A 567 -5.34 16.73 -32.25
C PRO A 567 -6.70 17.16 -32.80
N ALA A 568 -7.14 16.62 -33.94
CA ALA A 568 -8.47 16.89 -34.49
C ALA A 568 -9.59 16.26 -33.65
N ALA A 569 -9.32 15.14 -32.99
CA ALA A 569 -10.22 14.50 -32.04
C ALA A 569 -9.96 14.91 -30.58
N HIS A 570 -8.94 15.72 -30.31
CA HIS A 570 -8.47 16.05 -28.96
C HIS A 570 -7.88 14.86 -28.17
N GLU A 571 -7.28 13.90 -28.89
CA GLU A 571 -6.83 12.62 -28.34
C GLU A 571 -5.31 12.44 -28.41
N GLY A 572 -4.77 11.74 -27.41
CA GLY A 572 -3.44 11.13 -27.45
C GLY A 572 -3.50 9.69 -26.97
N THR A 573 -2.86 8.76 -27.70
CA THR A 573 -2.88 7.33 -27.40
C THR A 573 -1.47 6.79 -27.24
N TRP A 574 -1.17 6.21 -26.08
CA TRP A 574 0.08 5.50 -25.82
C TRP A 574 -0.17 3.99 -25.84
N LEU A 575 0.79 3.22 -26.36
CA LEU A 575 0.76 1.76 -26.39
C LEU A 575 2.09 1.19 -25.87
N LYS A 576 2.02 0.33 -24.86
CA LYS A 576 3.17 -0.36 -24.29
C LYS A 576 2.78 -1.77 -23.87
N ASN A 577 3.53 -2.79 -24.33
CA ASN A 577 3.30 -4.20 -23.97
C ASN A 577 1.84 -4.69 -24.16
N GLY A 578 1.17 -4.23 -25.23
CA GLY A 578 -0.23 -4.60 -25.51
C GLY A 578 -1.26 -3.89 -24.63
N VAL A 579 -0.85 -2.93 -23.79
CA VAL A 579 -1.73 -2.08 -23.00
C VAL A 579 -1.69 -0.66 -23.55
N GLN A 580 -2.86 -0.07 -23.73
CA GLN A 580 -3.02 1.27 -24.27
C GLN A 580 -3.60 2.22 -23.22
N LEU A 581 -3.26 3.50 -23.37
CA LEU A 581 -3.89 4.61 -22.66
C LEU A 581 -4.38 5.61 -23.70
N LEU A 582 -5.69 5.73 -23.84
CA LEU A 582 -6.33 6.84 -24.56
C LEU A 582 -6.56 7.98 -23.57
N ALA A 583 -6.06 9.17 -23.91
CA ALA A 583 -6.38 10.40 -23.22
C ALA A 583 -7.16 11.32 -24.16
N HIS A 584 -8.30 11.81 -23.70
CA HIS A 584 -9.11 12.79 -24.41
C HIS A 584 -9.29 14.00 -23.50
N VAL A 585 -8.95 15.20 -23.96
CA VAL A 585 -8.87 16.39 -23.09
C VAL A 585 -9.55 17.58 -23.76
N THR A 586 -10.28 18.38 -22.99
CA THR A 586 -10.85 19.65 -23.43
C THR A 586 -10.70 20.73 -22.36
N ALA A 587 -11.05 21.97 -22.70
CA ALA A 587 -11.14 23.09 -21.78
C ALA A 587 -12.38 23.95 -22.05
N THR A 588 -12.73 24.84 -21.11
CA THR A 588 -13.75 25.88 -21.33
C THR A 588 -13.42 26.72 -22.56
N ALA A 589 -14.39 26.93 -23.44
CA ALA A 589 -14.25 27.54 -24.77
C ALA A 589 -13.19 26.86 -25.66
N GLY A 590 -12.95 25.57 -25.44
CA GLY A 590 -11.92 24.81 -26.12
C GLY A 590 -10.50 25.12 -25.65
N ALA A 591 -9.61 24.15 -25.84
CA ALA A 591 -8.17 24.36 -25.71
C ALA A 591 -7.66 25.23 -26.87
N THR A 592 -6.68 26.09 -26.60
CA THR A 592 -6.02 26.93 -27.61
C THR A 592 -5.13 26.10 -28.53
N SER A 593 -4.48 25.05 -28.01
CA SER A 593 -3.62 24.17 -28.82
C SER A 593 -3.41 22.81 -28.16
N TYR A 594 -3.17 21.79 -28.99
CA TYR A 594 -2.66 20.48 -28.60
C TYR A 594 -1.26 20.33 -29.22
N ALA A 595 -0.26 20.07 -28.39
CA ALA A 595 1.12 19.89 -28.81
C ALA A 595 1.74 18.69 -28.10
N THR A 596 2.90 18.27 -28.57
CA THR A 596 3.68 17.20 -27.95
C THR A 596 5.09 17.68 -27.67
N THR A 597 5.73 17.08 -26.67
CA THR A 597 7.18 17.19 -26.45
C THR A 597 7.74 15.83 -26.06
N THR A 598 9.07 15.71 -26.11
CA THR A 598 9.78 14.55 -25.59
C THR A 598 10.36 14.88 -24.23
N SER A 599 10.13 14.00 -23.26
CA SER A 599 10.63 14.12 -21.89
C SER A 599 11.34 12.82 -21.50
N ALA A 600 12.18 12.89 -20.47
CA ALA A 600 12.84 11.71 -19.91
C ALA A 600 12.05 11.16 -18.71
N HIS A 601 12.13 9.86 -18.51
CA HIS A 601 11.71 9.18 -17.28
C HIS A 601 12.71 8.10 -16.92
N GLU A 602 12.68 7.68 -15.67
CA GLU A 602 13.44 6.56 -15.16
C GLU A 602 12.75 5.21 -15.43
N VAL A 603 13.55 4.18 -15.73
CA VAL A 603 13.08 2.79 -15.91
C VAL A 603 13.61 1.87 -14.80
N THR A 604 14.90 2.04 -14.50
CA THR A 604 15.59 1.51 -13.32
C THR A 604 16.61 2.56 -12.86
N TYR A 605 17.18 2.41 -11.66
CA TYR A 605 18.15 3.35 -11.09
C TYR A 605 19.20 3.81 -12.12
N ASN A 606 19.32 5.14 -12.26
CA ASN A 606 20.24 5.84 -13.16
C ASN A 606 20.11 5.50 -14.66
N THR A 607 19.02 4.86 -15.08
CA THR A 607 18.76 4.45 -16.46
C THR A 607 17.57 5.24 -17.02
N PRO A 608 17.82 6.24 -17.88
CA PRO A 608 16.76 7.04 -18.48
C PRO A 608 16.19 6.37 -19.73
N GLU A 609 14.92 6.63 -20.00
CA GLU A 609 14.26 6.39 -21.28
C GLU A 609 13.42 7.64 -21.65
N ASN A 610 13.24 7.89 -22.95
CA ASN A 610 12.40 8.98 -23.41
C ASN A 610 10.94 8.54 -23.58
N HIS A 611 10.03 9.48 -23.39
CA HIS A 611 8.61 9.30 -23.66
C HIS A 611 7.99 10.58 -24.26
N THR A 612 6.77 10.46 -24.78
CA THR A 612 6.02 11.60 -25.34
C THR A 612 5.09 12.18 -24.29
N THR A 613 5.12 13.50 -24.14
CA THR A 613 4.22 14.27 -23.29
C THR A 613 3.21 15.01 -24.17
N LEU A 614 1.92 14.83 -23.91
CA LEU A 614 0.84 15.64 -24.50
C LEU A 614 0.69 16.94 -23.71
N LEU A 615 0.61 18.07 -24.41
CA LEU A 615 0.48 19.42 -23.86
C LEU A 615 -0.80 20.08 -24.40
N VAL A 616 -1.77 20.33 -23.51
CA VAL A 616 -3.05 20.95 -23.85
C VAL A 616 -3.08 22.35 -23.23
N ARG A 617 -3.07 23.39 -24.08
CA ARG A 617 -2.90 24.78 -23.63
C ARG A 617 -4.20 25.56 -23.64
N LYS A 618 -4.37 26.44 -22.65
CA LYS A 618 -5.39 27.48 -22.61
C LYS A 618 -4.73 28.84 -22.35
N GLU A 619 -4.83 29.74 -23.33
CA GLU A 619 -4.20 31.06 -23.26
C GLU A 619 -5.15 32.15 -22.74
N GLY A 620 -4.59 33.12 -22.00
CA GLY A 620 -5.27 34.39 -21.67
C GLY A 620 -6.50 34.25 -20.76
N SER A 621 -6.51 33.28 -19.85
CA SER A 621 -7.65 32.99 -18.98
C SER A 621 -7.34 33.26 -17.51
N ALA A 622 -8.19 34.00 -16.80
CA ALA A 622 -8.12 34.08 -15.33
C ALA A 622 -8.71 32.83 -14.65
N GLN A 623 -9.65 32.16 -15.35
CA GLN A 623 -10.33 30.97 -14.89
C GLN A 623 -10.54 30.02 -16.07
N THR A 624 -10.33 28.71 -15.86
CA THR A 624 -10.64 27.68 -16.86
C THR A 624 -10.98 26.36 -16.16
N GLN A 625 -11.78 25.52 -16.82
CA GLN A 625 -11.87 24.10 -16.49
C GLN A 625 -11.09 23.34 -17.55
N PHE A 626 -10.18 22.43 -17.17
CA PHE A 626 -9.81 21.32 -18.05
C PHE A 626 -10.63 20.10 -17.66
N LEU A 627 -11.07 19.33 -18.66
CA LEU A 627 -11.79 18.08 -18.44
C LEU A 627 -11.17 16.99 -19.32
N ALA A 628 -10.71 15.92 -18.68
CA ALA A 628 -10.01 14.83 -19.33
C ALA A 628 -10.65 13.47 -19.02
N ALA A 629 -10.73 12.60 -20.02
CA ALA A 629 -11.00 11.18 -19.85
C ALA A 629 -9.71 10.40 -20.10
N LEU A 630 -9.33 9.55 -19.14
CA LEU A 630 -8.19 8.64 -19.23
C LEU A 630 -8.70 7.20 -19.24
N TYR A 631 -8.52 6.51 -20.36
CA TYR A 631 -9.02 5.16 -20.55
C TYR A 631 -7.89 4.16 -20.81
N PRO A 632 -7.51 3.35 -19.80
CA PRO A 632 -6.60 2.24 -20.02
C PRO A 632 -7.35 1.02 -20.60
N TYR A 633 -6.77 0.35 -21.61
CA TYR A 633 -7.40 -0.82 -22.25
C TYR A 633 -6.36 -1.76 -22.89
N THR A 634 -6.75 -3.02 -23.17
CA THR A 634 -5.89 -4.02 -23.86
C THR A 634 -6.33 -4.30 -25.30
N ASP A 635 -7.62 -4.12 -25.60
CA ASP A 635 -8.24 -4.34 -26.90
C ASP A 635 -8.89 -3.04 -27.37
N GLN A 636 -9.16 -2.88 -28.68
CA GLN A 636 -9.72 -1.64 -29.27
C GLN A 636 -10.71 -0.92 -28.34
N PRO A 637 -10.53 0.40 -28.10
CA PRO A 637 -11.28 1.10 -27.09
C PRO A 637 -12.77 1.00 -27.39
N THR A 638 -13.54 0.49 -26.43
CA THR A 638 -15.01 0.53 -26.49
C THR A 638 -15.56 1.91 -26.20
N LEU A 639 -14.71 2.86 -25.83
CA LEU A 639 -15.06 4.23 -25.45
C LEU A 639 -14.83 5.16 -26.65
N SER A 640 -15.89 5.84 -27.10
CA SER A 640 -15.81 6.87 -28.14
C SER A 640 -16.08 8.25 -27.51
N PRO A 641 -15.03 9.01 -27.15
CA PRO A 641 -15.17 10.32 -26.55
C PRO A 641 -15.52 11.39 -27.59
N SER A 642 -16.28 12.39 -27.17
CA SER A 642 -16.54 13.62 -27.92
C SER A 642 -16.56 14.81 -26.97
N THR A 643 -16.34 16.01 -27.51
CA THR A 643 -16.20 17.24 -26.73
C THR A 643 -17.38 18.18 -26.94
N THR A 644 -17.83 18.79 -25.85
CA THR A 644 -18.65 20.02 -25.89
C THR A 644 -17.94 21.10 -25.08
N SER A 645 -18.02 22.35 -25.50
CA SER A 645 -17.42 23.44 -24.72
C SER A 645 -18.10 24.77 -24.98
N THR A 646 -18.43 25.47 -23.90
CA THR A 646 -18.92 26.86 -23.94
C THR A 646 -17.94 27.77 -23.19
N SER A 647 -18.20 29.07 -23.14
CA SER A 647 -17.37 30.01 -22.37
C SER A 647 -17.21 29.65 -20.89
N THR A 648 -18.18 28.97 -20.29
CA THR A 648 -18.20 28.65 -18.87
C THR A 648 -18.16 27.16 -18.57
N THR A 649 -18.33 26.29 -19.59
CA THR A 649 -18.39 24.83 -19.44
C THR A 649 -17.39 24.10 -20.33
N ALA A 650 -16.78 23.05 -19.78
CA ALA A 650 -16.02 22.03 -20.49
C ALA A 650 -16.78 20.71 -20.34
N GLY A 651 -17.15 20.06 -21.45
CA GLY A 651 -17.97 18.86 -21.45
C GLY A 651 -17.38 17.73 -22.30
N LEU A 652 -17.63 16.50 -21.86
CA LEU A 652 -17.32 15.29 -22.58
C LEU A 652 -18.55 14.39 -22.63
N ALA A 653 -18.71 13.68 -23.74
CA ALA A 653 -19.67 12.61 -23.88
C ALA A 653 -18.94 11.34 -24.34
N LEU A 654 -19.24 10.21 -23.69
CA LEU A 654 -18.50 8.96 -23.80
C LEU A 654 -19.49 7.83 -24.07
N ALA A 655 -19.44 7.26 -25.28
CA ALA A 655 -20.26 6.12 -25.65
C ALA A 655 -19.47 4.81 -25.48
N SER A 656 -20.03 3.86 -24.74
CA SER A 656 -19.50 2.49 -24.58
C SER A 656 -20.65 1.49 -24.28
N ASP A 657 -20.53 0.70 -23.20
CA ASP A 657 -21.67 0.00 -22.61
C ASP A 657 -22.66 0.91 -21.88
N PHE A 658 -22.25 2.16 -21.67
CA PHE A 658 -23.04 3.24 -21.12
C PHE A 658 -22.91 4.46 -22.03
N GLN A 659 -23.91 5.33 -21.99
CA GLN A 659 -23.86 6.65 -22.56
C GLN A 659 -23.64 7.62 -21.42
N ASP A 660 -22.39 8.06 -21.23
CA ASP A 660 -22.01 8.95 -20.14
C ASP A 660 -21.83 10.38 -20.68
N VAL A 661 -22.41 11.35 -19.98
CA VAL A 661 -22.19 12.77 -20.20
C VAL A 661 -21.61 13.36 -18.93
N VAL A 662 -20.54 14.14 -19.08
CA VAL A 662 -19.90 14.88 -18.00
C VAL A 662 -19.63 16.30 -18.42
N PHE A 663 -19.88 17.27 -17.54
CA PHE A 663 -19.45 18.64 -17.76
C PHE A 663 -19.00 19.30 -16.45
N ALA A 664 -17.89 20.03 -16.54
CA ALA A 664 -17.34 20.86 -15.49
C ALA A 664 -17.64 22.33 -15.85
N GLN A 665 -18.12 23.10 -14.88
CA GLN A 665 -18.53 24.49 -15.10
C GLN A 665 -17.92 25.42 -14.06
N SER A 666 -17.71 26.68 -14.47
CA SER A 666 -17.04 27.72 -13.68
C SER A 666 -17.95 28.42 -12.67
N ASP A 667 -19.26 28.27 -12.83
CA ASP A 667 -20.30 28.87 -11.99
C ASP A 667 -21.33 27.81 -11.58
N THR A 668 -22.37 28.23 -10.88
CA THR A 668 -23.47 27.36 -10.46
C THR A 668 -24.78 27.69 -11.19
N VAL A 669 -24.69 28.22 -12.40
CA VAL A 669 -25.86 28.46 -13.26
C VAL A 669 -26.28 27.13 -13.87
N LEU A 670 -27.57 26.96 -14.15
CA LEU A 670 -28.07 25.76 -14.82
C LEU A 670 -27.49 25.69 -16.24
N ALA A 671 -26.49 24.83 -16.44
CA ALA A 671 -25.89 24.57 -17.75
C ALA A 671 -26.57 23.36 -18.40
N ARG A 672 -26.53 23.31 -19.73
CA ARG A 672 -27.09 22.23 -20.54
C ARG A 672 -25.95 21.50 -21.26
N ASP A 673 -26.04 20.18 -21.32
CA ASP A 673 -25.20 19.38 -22.21
C ASP A 673 -25.57 19.63 -23.68
N GLU A 674 -24.55 19.75 -24.53
CA GLU A 674 -24.66 20.07 -25.96
C GLU A 674 -24.14 18.92 -26.85
N SER A 675 -23.95 17.72 -26.28
CA SER A 675 -23.26 16.61 -26.98
C SER A 675 -24.16 15.86 -27.96
N ASP A 676 -25.48 16.04 -27.83
CA ASP A 676 -26.52 15.27 -28.50
C ASP A 676 -26.36 13.74 -28.37
N LEU A 677 -25.49 13.25 -27.47
CA LEU A 677 -25.27 11.82 -27.25
C LEU A 677 -26.52 11.16 -26.66
N LEU A 678 -27.16 11.83 -25.71
CA LEU A 678 -28.32 11.31 -25.00
C LEU A 678 -29.63 11.67 -25.72
N PRO A 679 -30.68 10.83 -25.63
CA PRO A 679 -31.98 11.12 -26.25
C PRO A 679 -32.65 12.41 -25.77
N GLN A 680 -32.28 12.91 -24.59
CA GLN A 680 -32.66 14.21 -24.07
C GLN A 680 -31.43 14.86 -23.44
N ALA A 681 -31.34 16.18 -23.55
CA ALA A 681 -30.23 16.92 -22.96
C ALA A 681 -30.31 16.89 -21.42
N VAL A 682 -29.15 16.73 -20.80
CA VAL A 682 -28.99 16.90 -19.35
C VAL A 682 -28.79 18.37 -19.05
N SER A 683 -29.39 18.88 -17.98
CA SER A 683 -29.04 20.20 -17.45
C SER A 683 -28.87 20.18 -15.94
N ALA A 684 -27.88 20.89 -15.42
CA ALA A 684 -27.53 20.86 -14.00
C ALA A 684 -26.84 22.15 -13.55
N ASP A 685 -26.88 22.41 -12.25
CA ASP A 685 -26.33 23.63 -11.63
C ASP A 685 -25.11 23.35 -10.72
N GLY A 686 -24.49 22.18 -10.88
CA GLY A 686 -23.32 21.75 -10.10
C GLY A 686 -22.01 22.01 -10.83
N LEU A 687 -20.94 22.23 -10.06
CA LEU A 687 -19.60 22.56 -10.59
C LEU A 687 -18.95 21.44 -11.41
N LEU A 688 -19.37 20.20 -11.15
CA LEU A 688 -19.07 19.02 -11.93
C LEU A 688 -20.32 18.14 -11.93
N THR A 689 -20.78 17.78 -13.12
CA THR A 689 -21.96 16.96 -13.32
C THR A 689 -21.58 15.74 -14.14
N PHE A 690 -22.06 14.57 -13.71
CA PHE A 690 -21.99 13.32 -14.46
C PHE A 690 -23.38 12.71 -14.53
N TYR A 691 -23.78 12.23 -15.70
CA TYR A 691 -25.05 11.55 -15.92
C TYR A 691 -24.87 10.41 -16.91
N SER A 692 -25.49 9.27 -16.64
CA SER A 692 -25.26 8.04 -17.37
C SER A 692 -26.55 7.27 -17.62
N LEU A 693 -26.74 6.83 -18.86
CA LEU A 693 -27.71 5.83 -19.26
C LEU A 693 -27.02 4.51 -19.63
N ASP A 694 -27.70 3.38 -19.45
CA ASP A 694 -27.25 2.11 -20.02
C ASP A 694 -27.61 2.00 -21.52
N LYS A 695 -27.24 0.89 -22.17
CA LYS A 695 -27.59 0.63 -23.60
C LYS A 695 -29.09 0.56 -23.89
N ALA A 696 -29.94 0.43 -22.87
CA ALA A 696 -31.39 0.40 -23.00
C ALA A 696 -32.02 1.76 -22.67
N ASP A 697 -31.22 2.82 -22.69
CA ASP A 697 -31.59 4.20 -22.35
C ASP A 697 -32.18 4.35 -20.94
N GLN A 698 -31.87 3.43 -20.04
CA GLN A 698 -32.34 3.48 -18.65
C GLN A 698 -31.32 4.20 -17.78
N PHE A 699 -31.82 4.96 -16.80
CA PHE A 699 -30.97 5.63 -15.81
C PHE A 699 -30.00 4.64 -15.14
N ALA A 700 -28.71 4.91 -15.25
CA ALA A 700 -27.67 4.10 -14.64
C ALA A 700 -27.08 4.78 -13.41
N GLN A 701 -26.67 6.04 -13.55
CA GLN A 701 -25.89 6.75 -12.54
C GLN A 701 -25.90 8.27 -12.77
N LEU A 702 -25.83 9.04 -11.69
CA LEU A 702 -25.50 10.46 -11.72
C LEU A 702 -24.57 10.85 -10.58
N PHE A 703 -23.85 11.94 -10.79
CA PHE A 703 -23.12 12.66 -9.75
C PHE A 703 -23.26 14.17 -9.98
N LEU A 704 -23.45 14.91 -8.89
CA LEU A 704 -23.61 16.35 -8.88
C LEU A 704 -22.72 16.94 -7.79
N GLN A 705 -21.73 17.74 -8.15
CA GLN A 705 -20.87 18.42 -7.19
C GLN A 705 -21.43 19.81 -6.83
N GLN A 706 -21.56 20.09 -5.53
CA GLN A 706 -22.06 21.38 -5.00
C GLN A 706 -23.33 21.91 -5.73
N GLY A 707 -24.20 21.02 -6.18
CA GLY A 707 -25.40 21.37 -6.96
C GLY A 707 -26.70 21.17 -6.20
N THR A 708 -27.78 21.70 -6.76
CA THR A 708 -29.15 21.52 -6.25
C THR A 708 -30.07 20.79 -7.20
N THR A 709 -29.77 20.71 -8.49
CA THR A 709 -30.66 20.06 -9.45
C THR A 709 -29.92 19.44 -10.63
N ILE A 710 -30.43 18.28 -11.07
CA ILE A 710 -30.16 17.70 -12.39
C ILE A 710 -31.51 17.45 -13.07
N ARG A 711 -31.62 17.82 -14.34
CA ARG A 711 -32.75 17.53 -15.22
C ARG A 711 -32.30 16.72 -16.44
N TYR A 712 -33.17 15.85 -16.92
CA TYR A 712 -33.04 15.12 -18.17
C TYR A 712 -34.27 15.45 -19.03
N GLY A 713 -34.08 16.30 -20.05
CA GLY A 713 -35.18 16.99 -20.71
C GLY A 713 -35.96 17.87 -19.71
N SER A 714 -37.28 17.70 -19.66
CA SER A 714 -38.14 18.37 -18.67
C SER A 714 -38.21 17.67 -17.31
N ALA A 715 -37.75 16.41 -17.21
CA ALA A 715 -37.83 15.63 -16.00
C ALA A 715 -36.73 16.03 -15.00
N THR A 716 -37.11 16.28 -13.75
CA THR A 716 -36.13 16.50 -12.67
C THR A 716 -35.64 15.15 -12.16
N MET A 717 -34.38 14.84 -12.44
CA MET A 717 -33.74 13.59 -12.04
C MET A 717 -33.21 13.63 -10.61
N LEU A 718 -32.92 14.85 -10.13
CA LEU A 718 -32.55 15.11 -8.76
C LEU A 718 -32.90 16.54 -8.42
N ALA A 719 -33.48 16.76 -7.24
CA ALA A 719 -33.46 18.05 -6.58
C ALA A 719 -33.00 17.90 -5.13
N SER A 720 -32.30 18.90 -4.60
CA SER A 720 -31.89 18.93 -3.20
C SER A 720 -32.26 20.25 -2.53
N SER A 721 -32.47 20.22 -1.21
CA SER A 721 -32.83 21.41 -0.45
C SER A 721 -31.67 22.40 -0.27
N ARG A 722 -30.43 21.97 -0.54
CA ARG A 722 -29.21 22.80 -0.50
C ARG A 722 -28.09 22.18 -1.32
N ARG A 723 -27.12 23.00 -1.72
CA ARG A 723 -25.91 22.55 -2.42
C ARG A 723 -25.14 21.51 -1.61
N ALA A 724 -24.86 20.38 -2.25
CA ALA A 724 -24.09 19.27 -1.71
C ALA A 724 -23.44 18.50 -2.85
N ASP A 725 -22.48 17.63 -2.52
CA ASP A 725 -21.98 16.62 -3.47
C ASP A 725 -22.88 15.40 -3.32
N ILE A 726 -23.48 14.97 -4.42
CA ILE A 726 -24.55 13.98 -4.41
C ILE A 726 -24.27 12.94 -5.50
N SER A 727 -24.22 11.67 -5.10
CA SER A 727 -24.16 10.54 -6.03
C SER A 727 -25.45 9.73 -5.91
N TRP A 728 -25.98 9.29 -7.05
CA TRP A 728 -27.17 8.45 -7.11
C TRP A 728 -27.02 7.44 -8.25
N GLN A 729 -27.31 6.17 -7.98
CA GLN A 729 -27.03 5.10 -8.93
C GLN A 729 -28.00 3.93 -8.78
N ARG A 730 -28.37 3.34 -9.92
CA ARG A 730 -29.10 2.08 -9.96
C ARG A 730 -28.11 0.93 -9.85
N LEU A 731 -28.27 0.08 -8.84
CA LEU A 731 -27.39 -1.06 -8.55
C LEU A 731 -27.91 -2.35 -9.19
N SER A 732 -29.22 -2.55 -9.12
CA SER A 732 -29.96 -3.60 -9.82
C SER A 732 -31.36 -3.08 -10.17
N THR A 733 -32.22 -3.93 -10.73
CA THR A 733 -33.60 -3.57 -11.10
C THR A 733 -34.39 -2.92 -9.96
N ASN A 734 -34.19 -3.38 -8.72
CA ASN A 734 -34.97 -2.97 -7.55
C ASN A 734 -34.13 -2.37 -6.42
N LEU A 735 -32.87 -2.03 -6.69
CA LEU A 735 -31.94 -1.51 -5.69
C LEU A 735 -31.18 -0.31 -6.24
N TYR A 736 -31.17 0.75 -5.45
CA TYR A 736 -30.44 1.98 -5.71
C TYR A 736 -29.52 2.31 -4.55
N GLY A 737 -28.41 2.99 -4.84
CA GLY A 737 -27.49 3.52 -3.86
C GLY A 737 -27.27 5.01 -4.06
N GLY A 738 -27.05 5.72 -2.97
CA GLY A 738 -26.72 7.13 -3.01
C GLY A 738 -25.73 7.53 -1.93
N TYR A 739 -25.16 8.71 -2.12
CA TYR A 739 -24.30 9.39 -1.17
C TYR A 739 -24.61 10.89 -1.17
N VAL A 740 -24.52 11.51 0.01
CA VAL A 740 -24.49 12.97 0.15
C VAL A 740 -23.33 13.40 1.03
N SER A 741 -22.69 14.51 0.68
CA SER A 741 -21.55 15.03 1.45
C SER A 741 -21.92 15.84 2.70
N ARG A 742 -23.22 16.06 2.95
CA ARG A 742 -23.73 16.78 4.13
C ARG A 742 -25.24 16.60 4.28
N ALA A 743 -25.75 17.05 5.42
CA ALA A 743 -27.18 17.11 5.71
C ALA A 743 -27.94 17.80 4.56
N THR A 744 -28.95 17.14 4.00
CA THR A 744 -29.76 17.66 2.89
C THR A 744 -31.06 16.87 2.75
N THR A 745 -32.04 17.41 2.04
CA THR A 745 -33.23 16.65 1.62
C THR A 745 -33.16 16.44 0.12
N LEU A 746 -33.25 15.20 -0.34
CA LEU A 746 -33.28 14.84 -1.74
C LEU A 746 -34.70 14.57 -2.21
N MET A 747 -35.02 15.00 -3.42
CA MET A 747 -36.18 14.59 -4.20
C MET A 747 -35.68 13.78 -5.39
N LEU A 748 -36.08 12.52 -5.45
CA LEU A 748 -35.62 11.54 -6.45
C LEU A 748 -36.83 10.99 -7.21
N PRO A 749 -36.82 10.94 -8.56
CA PRO A 749 -37.88 10.28 -9.31
C PRO A 749 -37.79 8.78 -9.08
N MET A 750 -38.93 8.15 -8.83
CA MET A 750 -39.00 6.73 -8.58
C MET A 750 -40.38 6.19 -8.97
N ALA A 751 -40.42 5.42 -10.05
CA ALA A 751 -41.68 4.89 -10.59
C ALA A 751 -42.40 3.91 -9.64
N THR A 752 -41.63 3.19 -8.83
CA THR A 752 -42.12 2.19 -7.88
C THR A 752 -41.95 2.69 -6.46
N ALA A 753 -42.98 2.56 -5.62
CA ALA A 753 -42.91 2.93 -4.21
C ALA A 753 -41.74 2.22 -3.50
N PRO A 754 -40.94 2.93 -2.68
CA PRO A 754 -39.89 2.30 -1.91
C PRO A 754 -40.52 1.40 -0.85
N GLN A 755 -39.95 0.22 -0.69
CA GLN A 755 -40.26 -0.66 0.43
C GLN A 755 -39.40 -0.30 1.64
N ILE A 756 -38.14 0.07 1.39
CA ILE A 756 -37.22 0.51 2.44
C ILE A 756 -36.22 1.54 1.90
N VAL A 757 -35.92 2.53 2.74
CA VAL A 757 -34.79 3.44 2.61
C VAL A 757 -33.91 3.25 3.83
N MET A 758 -32.63 2.96 3.64
CA MET A 758 -31.70 2.59 4.70
C MET A 758 -30.38 3.35 4.57
N GLY A 759 -29.77 3.68 5.71
CA GLY A 759 -28.52 4.43 5.82
C GLY A 759 -28.45 5.10 7.18
N THR A 760 -27.27 5.17 7.81
CA THR A 760 -27.15 5.69 9.19
C THR A 760 -27.57 7.15 9.32
N GLY A 761 -27.41 7.93 8.24
CA GLY A 761 -27.84 9.33 8.20
C GLY A 761 -29.25 9.57 7.65
N VAL A 762 -30.06 8.53 7.39
CA VAL A 762 -31.45 8.69 6.94
C VAL A 762 -32.34 9.07 8.12
N ALA A 763 -32.86 10.30 8.13
CA ALA A 763 -33.70 10.82 9.20
C ALA A 763 -35.19 10.52 8.96
N GLU A 764 -35.67 10.74 7.74
CA GLU A 764 -37.04 10.47 7.32
C GLU A 764 -37.10 10.26 5.81
N TYR A 765 -38.11 9.54 5.33
CA TYR A 765 -38.44 9.52 3.90
C TYR A 765 -39.96 9.50 3.70
N GLN A 766 -40.40 10.04 2.56
CA GLN A 766 -41.79 10.09 2.16
C GLN A 766 -41.88 9.80 0.66
N TYR A 767 -42.86 9.01 0.24
CA TYR A 767 -43.10 8.72 -1.18
C TYR A 767 -44.43 9.31 -1.62
N ASP A 768 -44.38 10.14 -2.65
CA ASP A 768 -45.56 10.64 -3.35
C ASP A 768 -45.85 9.74 -4.55
N ALA A 769 -46.90 8.93 -4.44
CA ALA A 769 -47.29 8.00 -5.50
C ALA A 769 -47.87 8.71 -6.74
N ALA A 770 -48.48 9.90 -6.57
CA ALA A 770 -49.06 10.64 -7.69
C ALA A 770 -47.95 11.33 -8.50
N ALA A 771 -46.93 11.88 -7.82
CA ALA A 771 -45.77 12.47 -8.46
C ALA A 771 -44.68 11.44 -8.85
N GLN A 772 -44.79 10.20 -8.39
CA GLN A 772 -43.74 9.17 -8.49
C GLN A 772 -42.39 9.69 -7.98
N GLN A 773 -42.41 10.28 -6.79
CA GLN A 773 -41.24 10.95 -6.20
C GLN A 773 -40.97 10.47 -4.78
N LEU A 774 -39.70 10.19 -4.51
CA LEU A 774 -39.19 9.91 -3.18
C LEU A 774 -38.50 11.16 -2.61
N ARG A 775 -39.00 11.63 -1.46
CA ARG A 775 -38.33 12.61 -0.60
C ARG A 775 -37.53 11.86 0.46
N VAL A 776 -36.22 12.11 0.58
CA VAL A 776 -35.35 11.55 1.63
C VAL A 776 -34.65 12.69 2.36
N THR A 777 -34.83 12.79 3.67
CA THR A 777 -34.07 13.74 4.50
C THR A 777 -32.88 13.02 5.14
N LEU A 778 -31.70 13.55 4.90
CA LEU A 778 -30.42 13.03 5.37
C LEU A 778 -29.83 14.02 6.39
N ALA A 779 -29.45 13.53 7.57
CA ALA A 779 -29.02 14.36 8.70
C ALA A 779 -27.53 14.74 8.67
N GLU A 780 -26.73 14.05 7.88
CA GLU A 780 -25.27 14.19 7.83
C GLU A 780 -24.71 13.68 6.49
N ALA A 781 -23.39 13.74 6.33
CA ALA A 781 -22.73 13.07 5.21
C ALA A 781 -22.90 11.56 5.35
N THR A 782 -23.53 10.90 4.37
CA THR A 782 -23.90 9.50 4.53
C THR A 782 -24.08 8.80 3.18
N GLU A 783 -23.84 7.49 3.17
CA GLU A 783 -24.35 6.60 2.15
C GLU A 783 -25.74 6.09 2.53
N PHE A 784 -26.59 5.91 1.54
CA PHE A 784 -27.91 5.33 1.71
C PHE A 784 -28.27 4.39 0.55
N ARG A 785 -29.29 3.57 0.76
CA ARG A 785 -29.84 2.63 -0.21
C ARG A 785 -31.35 2.74 -0.23
N VAL A 786 -31.95 2.48 -1.38
CA VAL A 786 -33.40 2.41 -1.58
C VAL A 786 -33.74 1.11 -2.29
N ALA A 787 -34.67 0.34 -1.73
CA ALA A 787 -35.16 -0.88 -2.36
C ALA A 787 -36.68 -0.80 -2.60
N THR A 788 -37.12 -1.28 -3.77
CA THR A 788 -38.52 -1.17 -4.26
C THR A 788 -39.30 -2.48 -4.23
N THR A 789 -38.69 -3.58 -3.78
CA THR A 789 -39.35 -4.88 -3.56
C THR A 789 -39.11 -5.38 -2.14
N PRO A 790 -40.08 -6.07 -1.50
CA PRO A 790 -39.96 -6.47 -0.11
C PRO A 790 -38.87 -7.53 0.08
N GLY A 791 -37.72 -7.10 0.57
CA GLY A 791 -36.91 -7.92 1.46
C GLY A 791 -37.38 -7.63 2.88
N THR A 792 -37.75 -8.66 3.63
CA THR A 792 -38.29 -8.57 5.00
C THR A 792 -37.39 -7.75 5.96
N PRO A 793 -37.84 -6.60 6.49
CA PRO A 793 -37.21 -5.94 7.64
C PRO A 793 -37.84 -6.46 8.95
N LEU A 794 -37.03 -6.70 10.00
CA LEU A 794 -37.43 -7.47 11.20
C LEU A 794 -37.44 -6.63 12.50
N PRO A 795 -38.25 -7.00 13.54
CA PRO A 795 -38.70 -6.14 14.66
C PRO A 795 -37.74 -5.95 15.85
N VAL A 796 -36.46 -6.30 15.70
CA VAL A 796 -35.38 -5.75 16.53
C VAL A 796 -34.48 -4.95 15.64
N VAL A 797 -34.08 -3.76 16.11
CA VAL A 797 -32.99 -3.02 15.49
C VAL A 797 -31.71 -3.71 15.87
N LEU A 798 -31.48 -4.82 15.20
CA LEU A 798 -30.22 -5.49 15.14
C LEU A 798 -29.30 -4.53 14.39
N THR A 799 -28.39 -3.87 15.09
CA THR A 799 -27.45 -2.96 14.43
C THR A 799 -26.50 -3.74 13.52
N SER A 800 -26.27 -5.02 13.85
CA SER A 800 -25.47 -5.91 13.04
C SER A 800 -25.78 -7.36 13.38
N PHE A 801 -25.93 -8.21 12.36
CA PHE A 801 -25.67 -9.65 12.44
C PHE A 801 -24.50 -9.95 11.51
N GLY A 802 -23.45 -10.56 12.03
CA GLY A 802 -22.34 -11.05 11.24
C GLY A 802 -22.08 -12.51 11.56
N ALA A 803 -21.74 -13.28 10.54
CA ALA A 803 -21.19 -14.60 10.67
C ALA A 803 -19.96 -14.68 9.79
N GLN A 804 -18.83 -15.08 10.36
CA GLN A 804 -17.55 -15.15 9.67
C GLN A 804 -16.99 -16.56 9.83
N ARG A 805 -16.69 -17.20 8.70
CA ARG A 805 -15.99 -18.48 8.69
C ARG A 805 -14.60 -18.32 9.33
N GLN A 806 -14.26 -19.23 10.22
CA GLN A 806 -12.93 -19.33 10.84
C GLN A 806 -12.23 -20.59 10.29
N GLU A 807 -10.96 -20.82 10.64
CA GLU A 807 -10.25 -22.05 10.25
C GLU A 807 -11.01 -23.32 10.66
N VAL A 808 -11.67 -23.28 11.82
CA VAL A 808 -12.59 -24.32 12.29
C VAL A 808 -13.93 -23.69 12.63
N GLY A 809 -14.96 -24.03 11.84
CA GLY A 809 -16.34 -23.61 12.08
C GLY A 809 -16.67 -22.18 11.65
N VAL A 810 -17.74 -21.62 12.23
CA VAL A 810 -18.23 -20.27 11.94
C VAL A 810 -18.43 -19.48 13.22
N GLN A 811 -17.89 -18.26 13.26
CA GLN A 811 -18.09 -17.32 14.34
C GLN A 811 -19.25 -16.37 14.03
N LEU A 812 -20.29 -16.40 14.84
CA LEU A 812 -21.42 -15.49 14.79
C LEU A 812 -21.22 -14.37 15.82
N ARG A 813 -21.59 -13.15 15.44
CA ARG A 813 -21.61 -11.95 16.30
C ARG A 813 -22.83 -11.11 15.96
N TRP A 814 -23.57 -10.66 16.96
CA TRP A 814 -24.64 -9.70 16.75
C TRP A 814 -24.68 -8.64 17.82
N GLN A 815 -25.26 -7.51 17.45
CA GLN A 815 -25.47 -6.38 18.33
C GLN A 815 -26.89 -5.86 18.18
N THR A 816 -27.53 -5.55 19.31
CA THR A 816 -28.85 -4.92 19.40
C THR A 816 -28.67 -3.44 19.74
N ALA A 817 -29.48 -2.55 19.16
CA ALA A 817 -29.48 -1.12 19.53
C ALA A 817 -30.19 -0.92 20.87
N THR A 818 -31.33 -1.59 21.03
CA THR A 818 -32.22 -1.54 22.19
C THR A 818 -32.92 -2.91 22.34
N GLU A 819 -33.15 -3.36 23.57
CA GLU A 819 -33.88 -4.59 23.87
C GLU A 819 -35.08 -4.28 24.78
N SER A 820 -36.27 -4.16 24.18
CA SER A 820 -37.55 -4.08 24.90
C SER A 820 -38.38 -5.32 24.56
N GLN A 821 -38.96 -5.98 25.56
CA GLN A 821 -39.80 -7.19 25.42
C GLN A 821 -39.13 -8.46 24.84
N ASN A 822 -37.84 -8.45 24.50
CA ASN A 822 -37.12 -9.62 23.99
C ASN A 822 -37.05 -10.77 25.02
N TRP A 823 -37.46 -11.99 24.67
CA TRP A 823 -37.31 -13.22 25.45
C TRP A 823 -35.91 -13.83 25.29
N GLY A 824 -35.34 -13.80 24.09
CA GLY A 824 -34.01 -14.33 23.77
C GLY A 824 -33.81 -14.63 22.29
N PHE A 825 -32.61 -15.11 21.93
CA PHE A 825 -32.24 -15.44 20.56
C PHE A 825 -32.00 -16.94 20.40
N THR A 826 -32.68 -17.58 19.46
CA THR A 826 -32.42 -18.94 19.00
C THR A 826 -31.57 -18.87 17.73
N ILE A 827 -30.37 -19.45 17.76
CA ILE A 827 -29.46 -19.49 16.63
C ILE A 827 -29.85 -20.66 15.74
N GLN A 828 -30.06 -20.40 14.45
CA GLN A 828 -30.42 -21.43 13.49
C GLN A 828 -29.44 -21.47 12.33
N ARG A 829 -29.16 -22.69 11.86
CA ARG A 829 -28.28 -23.00 10.73
C ARG A 829 -29.04 -23.73 9.63
N SER A 830 -28.73 -23.40 8.39
CA SER A 830 -29.27 -24.06 7.21
C SER A 830 -28.17 -24.26 6.17
N THR A 831 -28.27 -25.32 5.38
CA THR A 831 -27.39 -25.58 4.21
C THR A 831 -28.06 -25.24 2.87
N ASP A 832 -29.37 -25.02 2.85
CA ASP A 832 -30.17 -24.73 1.66
C ASP A 832 -30.77 -23.30 1.68
N GLY A 833 -30.64 -22.59 2.80
CA GLY A 833 -31.24 -21.27 3.03
C GLY A 833 -32.75 -21.31 3.29
N VAL A 834 -33.36 -22.50 3.33
CA VAL A 834 -34.81 -22.73 3.43
C VAL A 834 -35.14 -23.48 4.72
N THR A 835 -34.49 -24.62 4.95
CA THR A 835 -34.68 -25.49 6.10
C THR A 835 -33.64 -25.16 7.17
N PHE A 836 -34.09 -24.57 8.28
CA PHE A 836 -33.23 -24.14 9.38
C PHE A 836 -33.33 -25.09 10.57
N ALA A 837 -32.20 -25.69 10.96
CA ALA A 837 -32.06 -26.45 12.19
C ALA A 837 -31.62 -25.53 13.34
N THR A 838 -32.22 -25.69 14.51
CA THR A 838 -31.82 -24.96 15.73
C THR A 838 -30.49 -25.52 16.24
N LEU A 839 -29.52 -24.63 16.47
CA LEU A 839 -28.24 -24.97 17.09
C LEU A 839 -28.30 -24.83 18.61
N THR A 840 -28.71 -23.65 19.09
CA THR A 840 -28.78 -23.31 20.52
C THR A 840 -29.66 -22.08 20.76
N SER A 841 -29.95 -21.78 22.02
CA SER A 841 -30.65 -20.56 22.44
C SER A 841 -29.78 -19.76 23.42
N VAL A 842 -29.70 -18.45 23.20
CA VAL A 842 -28.94 -17.48 24.00
C VAL A 842 -29.93 -16.56 24.69
N ALA A 843 -29.92 -16.58 26.03
CA ALA A 843 -30.77 -15.72 26.84
C ALA A 843 -30.39 -14.24 26.63
N ARG A 844 -31.39 -13.35 26.72
CA ARG A 844 -31.20 -11.89 26.69
C ARG A 844 -30.29 -11.40 27.83
N ALA A 845 -29.62 -10.28 27.64
CA ALA A 845 -28.83 -9.61 28.68
C ALA A 845 -29.67 -8.75 29.65
N GLY A 846 -30.98 -8.56 29.40
CA GLY A 846 -31.91 -7.78 30.22
C GLY A 846 -32.79 -6.86 29.37
N THR A 847 -33.68 -6.07 30.00
CA THR A 847 -34.40 -4.98 29.31
C THR A 847 -33.55 -3.72 29.37
N SER A 848 -33.20 -3.14 28.21
CA SER A 848 -32.21 -2.07 28.14
C SER A 848 -32.40 -1.18 26.91
N ASN A 849 -32.17 0.13 27.11
CA ASN A 849 -32.06 1.11 26.03
C ASN A 849 -30.60 1.30 25.57
N ALA A 850 -29.66 0.47 26.06
CA ALA A 850 -28.25 0.47 25.68
C ALA A 850 -27.92 -0.75 24.82
N ALA A 851 -26.91 -0.62 23.96
CA ALA A 851 -26.55 -1.66 23.01
C ALA A 851 -25.94 -2.89 23.71
N HIS A 852 -26.38 -4.09 23.31
CA HIS A 852 -25.82 -5.36 23.80
C HIS A 852 -25.11 -6.10 22.69
N ARG A 853 -23.98 -6.74 23.01
CA ARG A 853 -23.16 -7.52 22.08
C ARG A 853 -23.16 -8.98 22.49
N TYR A 854 -23.34 -9.84 21.51
CA TYR A 854 -23.38 -11.29 21.69
C TYR A 854 -22.47 -11.97 20.68
N ALA A 855 -21.99 -13.17 21.02
CA ALA A 855 -21.17 -13.99 20.16
C ALA A 855 -21.46 -15.48 20.38
N TYR A 856 -21.37 -16.27 19.31
CA TYR A 856 -21.50 -17.72 19.35
C TYR A 856 -20.60 -18.37 18.30
N HIS A 857 -19.94 -19.47 18.64
CA HIS A 857 -19.06 -20.21 17.72
C HIS A 857 -19.67 -21.56 17.38
N ASP A 858 -19.99 -21.77 16.10
CA ASP A 858 -20.41 -23.06 15.58
C ASP A 858 -19.20 -23.83 15.05
N ALA A 859 -18.57 -24.62 15.92
CA ALA A 859 -17.43 -25.47 15.56
C ALA A 859 -17.77 -26.61 14.58
N THR A 860 -19.07 -26.91 14.39
CA THR A 860 -19.55 -28.04 13.58
C THR A 860 -20.06 -27.61 12.20
N ALA A 861 -19.87 -26.34 11.84
CA ALA A 861 -20.37 -25.79 10.60
C ALA A 861 -19.76 -26.52 9.37
N PRO A 862 -20.58 -26.97 8.40
CA PRO A 862 -20.06 -27.56 7.19
C PRO A 862 -19.24 -26.54 6.38
N GLN A 863 -18.31 -27.03 5.56
CA GLN A 863 -17.43 -26.20 4.71
C GLN A 863 -18.14 -25.62 3.48
N THR A 864 -19.40 -26.00 3.24
CA THR A 864 -20.25 -25.51 2.16
C THR A 864 -20.91 -24.18 2.52
N LEU A 865 -21.61 -23.57 1.55
CA LEU A 865 -22.43 -22.39 1.78
C LEU A 865 -23.39 -22.69 2.91
N THR A 866 -23.27 -21.92 4.00
CA THR A 866 -24.01 -22.15 5.23
C THR A 866 -24.72 -20.86 5.59
N TYR A 867 -26.00 -20.96 5.85
CA TYR A 867 -26.84 -19.82 6.19
C TYR A 867 -27.11 -19.82 7.68
N TYR A 868 -26.98 -18.66 8.30
CA TYR A 868 -27.36 -18.44 9.69
C TYR A 868 -28.44 -17.40 9.79
N ARG A 869 -29.36 -17.59 10.73
CA ARG A 869 -30.29 -16.55 11.18
C ARG A 869 -30.46 -16.66 12.69
N LEU A 870 -30.75 -15.54 13.31
CA LEU A 870 -31.29 -15.51 14.66
C LEU A 870 -32.81 -15.59 14.53
N GLN A 871 -33.43 -16.39 15.36
CA GLN A 871 -34.85 -16.35 15.66
C GLN A 871 -34.97 -15.68 17.02
N GLN A 872 -35.45 -14.46 17.05
CA GLN A 872 -35.82 -13.78 18.27
C GLN A 872 -37.24 -14.17 18.67
N GLN A 873 -37.45 -14.36 19.96
CA GLN A 873 -38.77 -14.46 20.55
C GLN A 873 -38.98 -13.31 21.52
N ASP A 874 -40.17 -12.74 21.59
CA ASP A 874 -40.59 -11.74 22.57
C ASP A 874 -41.43 -12.39 23.70
N HIS A 875 -41.61 -11.68 24.82
CA HIS A 875 -42.36 -12.17 25.99
C HIS A 875 -43.83 -12.50 25.69
N ASP A 876 -44.43 -11.86 24.69
CA ASP A 876 -45.79 -12.14 24.24
C ASP A 876 -45.87 -13.34 23.28
N GLY A 877 -44.73 -13.98 22.98
CA GLY A 877 -44.62 -15.11 22.07
C GLY A 877 -44.40 -14.73 20.61
N THR A 878 -44.32 -13.43 20.28
CA THR A 878 -44.01 -12.95 18.93
C THR A 878 -42.61 -13.41 18.51
N VAL A 879 -42.47 -13.85 17.26
CA VAL A 879 -41.20 -14.32 16.71
C VAL A 879 -40.75 -13.43 15.56
N GLY A 880 -39.57 -12.83 15.70
CA GLY A 880 -38.84 -12.16 14.63
C GLY A 880 -37.62 -12.98 14.22
N TYR A 881 -37.13 -12.81 12.99
CA TYR A 881 -35.84 -13.35 12.57
C TYR A 881 -34.82 -12.22 12.41
N SER A 882 -33.53 -12.51 12.29
CA SER A 882 -32.56 -11.58 11.71
C SER A 882 -32.59 -11.69 10.18
N PRO A 883 -31.92 -10.79 9.44
CA PRO A 883 -31.45 -11.12 8.10
C PRO A 883 -30.71 -12.46 8.12
N ILE A 884 -30.86 -13.24 7.05
CA ILE A 884 -30.06 -14.45 6.87
C ILE A 884 -28.65 -14.00 6.48
N VAL A 885 -27.66 -14.36 7.28
CA VAL A 885 -26.26 -14.18 6.91
C VAL A 885 -25.79 -15.45 6.23
N ALA A 886 -25.53 -15.34 4.94
CA ALA A 886 -24.83 -16.37 4.20
C ALA A 886 -23.35 -16.31 4.56
N VAL A 887 -22.86 -17.38 5.17
CA VAL A 887 -21.44 -17.63 5.27
C VAL A 887 -21.08 -18.43 4.06
N ALA A 888 -20.35 -17.78 3.14
CA ALA A 888 -19.84 -18.42 1.95
C ALA A 888 -19.30 -19.81 2.30
N ALA A 889 -19.45 -20.76 1.38
CA ALA A 889 -18.56 -21.90 1.38
C ALA A 889 -17.14 -21.37 1.55
N SER A 890 -16.24 -22.13 2.18
CA SER A 890 -14.82 -21.82 1.99
C SER A 890 -14.64 -21.67 0.48
N PRO A 891 -14.30 -20.47 -0.03
CA PRO A 891 -14.36 -20.25 -1.46
C PRO A 891 -13.27 -21.14 -2.03
N SER A 892 -13.67 -22.22 -2.68
CA SER A 892 -12.84 -22.84 -3.68
C SER A 892 -12.73 -21.83 -4.81
N THR A 893 -11.71 -20.99 -4.72
CA THR A 893 -11.36 -20.08 -5.79
C THR A 893 -10.73 -20.91 -6.90
N LEU A 894 -11.17 -20.70 -8.13
CA LEU A 894 -10.44 -21.15 -9.31
C LEU A 894 -9.11 -20.38 -9.33
N THR A 895 -8.04 -21.00 -8.88
CA THR A 895 -6.70 -20.43 -8.95
C THR A 895 -6.02 -20.91 -10.22
N VAL A 896 -5.26 -20.03 -10.84
CA VAL A 896 -4.52 -20.32 -12.07
C VAL A 896 -3.09 -19.83 -11.89
N ALA A 897 -2.11 -20.73 -12.03
CA ALA A 897 -0.70 -20.42 -11.85
C ALA A 897 0.20 -21.37 -12.65
N PRO A 898 1.34 -20.92 -13.20
CA PRO A 898 1.81 -19.55 -13.18
C PRO A 898 1.05 -18.66 -14.18
N ILE A 899 0.97 -17.37 -13.87
CA ILE A 899 0.60 -16.31 -14.83
C ILE A 899 1.71 -15.24 -14.73
N PRO A 900 2.52 -15.02 -15.79
CA PRO A 900 2.41 -15.61 -17.12
C PRO A 900 2.75 -17.10 -17.16
N ALA A 901 2.15 -17.82 -18.11
CA ALA A 901 2.45 -19.21 -18.38
C ALA A 901 3.44 -19.32 -19.56
N GLN A 902 4.49 -20.12 -19.38
CA GLN A 902 5.44 -20.51 -20.45
C GLN A 902 4.92 -21.79 -21.09
N ASP A 903 5.30 -22.95 -20.54
CA ASP A 903 4.90 -24.24 -21.10
C ASP A 903 3.53 -24.72 -20.59
N PHE A 904 3.19 -24.37 -19.36
CA PHE A 904 1.97 -24.86 -18.70
C PHE A 904 1.37 -23.86 -17.71
N LEU A 905 0.07 -24.02 -17.46
CA LEU A 905 -0.63 -23.41 -16.34
C LEU A 905 -1.40 -24.47 -15.53
N THR A 906 -1.26 -24.42 -14.22
CA THR A 906 -2.03 -25.22 -13.26
C THR A 906 -3.30 -24.47 -12.91
N VAL A 907 -4.44 -25.14 -13.07
CA VAL A 907 -5.75 -24.64 -12.63
C VAL A 907 -6.21 -25.48 -11.46
N THR A 908 -6.50 -24.85 -10.33
CA THR A 908 -6.98 -25.53 -9.12
C THR A 908 -8.32 -24.94 -8.70
N TYR A 909 -9.29 -25.79 -8.40
CA TYR A 909 -10.59 -25.45 -7.84
C TYR A 909 -10.90 -26.49 -6.75
N PRO A 910 -10.50 -26.23 -5.49
CA PRO A 910 -10.68 -27.19 -4.40
C PRO A 910 -12.15 -27.62 -4.25
N ASP A 911 -12.41 -28.81 -3.72
CA ASP A 911 -13.77 -29.21 -3.30
C ASP A 911 -14.88 -29.28 -4.39
N SER A 912 -14.56 -29.36 -5.70
CA SER A 912 -15.62 -29.67 -6.70
C SER A 912 -16.04 -31.14 -6.65
N PRO A 913 -17.32 -31.46 -6.36
CA PRO A 913 -17.84 -32.83 -6.44
C PRO A 913 -18.10 -33.27 -7.89
N ALA A 914 -18.15 -32.32 -8.84
CA ALA A 914 -18.46 -32.55 -10.24
C ALA A 914 -17.28 -32.16 -11.16
N GLU A 915 -17.34 -32.66 -12.40
CA GLU A 915 -16.39 -32.30 -13.45
C GLU A 915 -16.66 -30.86 -13.94
N ILE A 916 -15.59 -30.09 -14.14
CA ILE A 916 -15.63 -28.70 -14.58
C ILE A 916 -15.07 -28.61 -16.00
N HIS A 917 -15.75 -27.88 -16.88
CA HIS A 917 -15.25 -27.55 -18.20
C HIS A 917 -14.44 -26.26 -18.14
N LEU A 918 -13.19 -26.31 -18.58
CA LEU A 918 -12.31 -25.16 -18.77
C LEU A 918 -12.18 -24.85 -20.25
N THR A 919 -12.33 -23.57 -20.60
CA THR A 919 -12.14 -23.07 -21.95
C THR A 919 -11.22 -21.86 -21.93
N LEU A 920 -10.17 -21.89 -22.75
CA LEU A 920 -9.25 -20.77 -22.95
C LEU A 920 -9.58 -20.09 -24.28
N PHE A 921 -9.77 -18.78 -24.25
CA PHE A 921 -10.06 -17.95 -25.41
C PHE A 921 -8.88 -17.00 -25.69
N ASP A 922 -8.58 -16.78 -26.97
CA ASP A 922 -7.65 -15.72 -27.38
C ASP A 922 -8.32 -14.32 -27.34
N GLN A 923 -7.55 -13.29 -27.70
CA GLN A 923 -7.99 -11.89 -27.72
C GLN A 923 -9.12 -11.61 -28.71
N GLN A 924 -9.34 -12.49 -29.70
CA GLN A 924 -10.46 -12.38 -30.66
C GLN A 924 -11.69 -13.18 -30.19
N GLY A 925 -11.66 -13.75 -28.98
CA GLY A 925 -12.72 -14.60 -28.45
C GLY A 925 -12.77 -15.99 -29.08
N ARG A 926 -11.75 -16.39 -29.86
CA ARG A 926 -11.68 -17.74 -30.43
C ARG A 926 -11.23 -18.70 -29.34
N GLN A 927 -11.92 -19.82 -29.23
CA GLN A 927 -11.51 -20.91 -28.34
C GLN A 927 -10.19 -21.51 -28.87
N VAL A 928 -9.14 -21.45 -28.06
CA VAL A 928 -7.82 -21.99 -28.39
C VAL A 928 -7.49 -23.26 -27.63
N LEU A 929 -8.15 -23.49 -26.49
CA LEU A 929 -7.96 -24.69 -25.68
C LEU A 929 -9.26 -25.01 -24.91
N GLN A 930 -9.58 -26.29 -24.76
CA GLN A 930 -10.62 -26.76 -23.87
C GLN A 930 -10.18 -28.04 -23.15
N THR A 931 -10.45 -28.13 -21.84
CA THR A 931 -10.21 -29.33 -21.06
C THR A 931 -11.26 -29.49 -19.96
N ASN A 932 -11.41 -30.72 -19.46
CA ASN A 932 -12.25 -30.99 -18.30
C ASN A 932 -11.37 -31.37 -17.11
N PHE A 933 -11.77 -30.99 -15.90
CA PHE A 933 -11.00 -31.36 -14.70
C PHE A 933 -11.85 -31.50 -13.44
N ARG A 934 -11.26 -32.15 -12.43
CA ARG A 934 -11.75 -32.19 -11.06
C ARG A 934 -10.62 -31.75 -10.14
N GLN A 935 -10.91 -30.81 -9.25
CA GLN A 935 -9.98 -30.26 -8.25
C GLN A 935 -8.74 -29.55 -8.80
N GLN A 936 -7.95 -30.17 -9.67
CA GLN A 936 -6.76 -29.58 -10.26
C GLN A 936 -6.46 -30.17 -11.65
N THR A 937 -5.91 -29.36 -12.56
CA THR A 937 -5.35 -29.81 -13.84
C THR A 937 -4.16 -28.96 -14.26
N GLN A 938 -3.35 -29.49 -15.18
CA GLN A 938 -2.26 -28.77 -15.84
C GLN A 938 -2.59 -28.66 -17.33
N LEU A 939 -2.63 -27.42 -17.81
CA LEU A 939 -2.94 -27.04 -19.19
C LEU A 939 -1.64 -26.69 -19.90
N SER A 940 -1.28 -27.45 -20.94
CA SER A 940 -0.15 -27.11 -21.80
C SER A 940 -0.49 -25.91 -22.67
N VAL A 941 0.35 -24.88 -22.62
CA VAL A 941 0.21 -23.65 -23.39
C VAL A 941 1.45 -23.29 -24.21
N ALA A 942 2.45 -24.18 -24.23
CA ALA A 942 3.68 -24.08 -25.02
C ALA A 942 3.44 -23.76 -26.52
N ALA A 943 2.30 -24.24 -27.08
CA ALA A 943 1.97 -24.06 -28.49
C ALA A 943 1.17 -22.77 -28.80
N LEU A 944 0.78 -22.01 -27.78
CA LEU A 944 0.03 -20.77 -27.93
C LEU A 944 1.01 -19.59 -28.08
N ALA A 945 0.65 -18.56 -28.85
CA ALA A 945 1.51 -17.39 -29.01
C ALA A 945 1.58 -16.56 -27.71
N ASN A 946 2.63 -15.75 -27.56
CA ASN A 946 2.72 -14.78 -26.48
C ASN A 946 1.53 -13.80 -26.57
N GLY A 947 0.77 -13.61 -25.49
CA GLY A 947 -0.43 -12.78 -25.51
C GLY A 947 -1.36 -13.01 -24.31
N LEU A 948 -2.40 -12.18 -24.21
CA LEU A 948 -3.44 -12.30 -23.18
C LEU A 948 -4.55 -13.23 -23.63
N TYR A 949 -4.98 -14.11 -22.74
CA TYR A 949 -6.03 -15.10 -22.94
C TYR A 949 -7.05 -15.01 -21.80
N ILE A 950 -8.27 -15.47 -22.06
CA ILE A 950 -9.35 -15.53 -21.08
C ILE A 950 -9.66 -16.99 -20.80
N LEU A 951 -9.43 -17.44 -19.57
CA LEU A 951 -9.84 -18.76 -19.09
C LEU A 951 -11.21 -18.67 -18.43
N ARG A 952 -12.19 -19.40 -18.95
CA ARG A 952 -13.52 -19.55 -18.37
C ARG A 952 -13.68 -20.96 -17.85
N ALA A 953 -14.25 -21.09 -16.65
CA ALA A 953 -14.73 -22.36 -16.12
C ALA A 953 -16.26 -22.39 -16.19
N THR A 954 -16.84 -23.53 -16.57
CA THR A 954 -18.29 -23.78 -16.50
C THR A 954 -18.56 -25.16 -15.90
N ASP A 955 -19.73 -25.33 -15.28
CA ASP A 955 -20.20 -26.64 -14.85
C ASP A 955 -20.65 -27.50 -16.06
N THR A 956 -21.09 -28.73 -15.79
CA THR A 956 -21.58 -29.67 -16.82
C THR A 956 -22.84 -29.19 -17.54
N ASN A 957 -23.55 -28.18 -17.00
CA ASN A 957 -24.73 -27.55 -17.62
C ASN A 957 -24.37 -26.26 -18.38
N GLY A 958 -23.09 -25.92 -18.47
CA GLY A 958 -22.61 -24.71 -19.14
C GLY A 958 -22.74 -23.43 -18.32
N GLN A 959 -23.06 -23.51 -17.02
CA GLN A 959 -23.13 -22.34 -16.14
C GLN A 959 -21.72 -21.91 -15.70
N PRO A 960 -21.37 -20.62 -15.76
CA PRO A 960 -20.05 -20.14 -15.34
C PRO A 960 -19.73 -20.44 -13.87
N ILE A 961 -18.53 -20.97 -13.62
CA ILE A 961 -17.96 -21.16 -12.28
C ILE A 961 -16.99 -20.02 -12.01
N GLY A 962 -17.42 -19.06 -11.19
CA GLY A 962 -16.63 -17.88 -10.83
C GLY A 962 -16.42 -16.89 -11.98
N ARG A 963 -15.54 -15.91 -11.76
CA ARG A 963 -15.13 -14.94 -12.79
C ARG A 963 -14.12 -15.60 -13.73
N ALA A 964 -14.18 -15.24 -15.01
CA ALA A 964 -13.16 -15.62 -15.96
C ALA A 964 -11.78 -15.10 -15.50
N GLN A 965 -10.75 -15.93 -15.65
CA GLN A 965 -9.37 -15.63 -15.26
C GLN A 965 -8.61 -15.11 -16.47
N ARG A 966 -7.86 -14.03 -16.29
CA ARG A 966 -6.97 -13.47 -17.31
C ARG A 966 -5.63 -14.21 -17.27
N VAL A 967 -5.31 -14.96 -18.31
CA VAL A 967 -4.08 -15.74 -18.46
C VAL A 967 -3.17 -15.03 -19.45
N LEU A 968 -2.01 -14.57 -19.00
CA LEU A 968 -0.95 -14.11 -19.90
C LEU A 968 -0.07 -15.31 -20.27
N ILE A 969 0.18 -15.51 -21.56
CA ILE A 969 1.15 -16.49 -22.07
C ILE A 969 2.38 -15.71 -22.53
N ALA A 970 3.56 -16.09 -22.04
CA ALA A 970 4.82 -15.42 -22.35
C ALA A 970 5.98 -16.43 -22.28
N HIS A 971 6.35 -16.96 -23.45
CA HIS A 971 7.56 -17.77 -23.68
C HIS A 971 8.83 -16.95 -23.62
#